data_AF-A0AAE1H5Y1-F1
#
_entry.id   AF-A0AAE1H5Y1-F1
#
_cell.length_a   1.000
_cell.length_b   1.000
_cell.length_c   1.000
_cell.angle_alpha   90.00
_cell.angle_beta   90.00
_cell.angle_gamma   90.00
#
_symmetry.space_group_name_H-M   'P 1'
#
loop_
_entity.id
_entity.type
_entity.pdbx_description
1 polymer ?
#
loop_
_entity_poly.entity_id
_entity_poly.type
_entity_poly.pdbx_seq_one_letter_code
_entity_poly.pdbx_strand_id
1 'polypeptide(L)'
;MAGTNPYNKFLKEIEIGGTKYKFYDLPAIGADFDKLPFSIRVLLESAVRNCDNFQVKEDDVNKIFAWSKLQSEDAEVAFKPARVILQDFTGVPAVVDFAAMRDAVKQLGGDPNKINPICPSDLVIDHSVQADFTRSKDAAEKNQELEFERNQERFMFLKWGAKAFQNMLIVPPGSGIVHQVNLEYLARVVFSDQGVLYPDSVVGTDSHTTMINGLGVVGWGVGGIEAEAVMLGQAITMLLPKVVGYKITGKLNQYVTSTDLVLTITKHLRQLGVVGKFVEFFGPGVAELSIADRATISNMCPEYGATVGFFPVDDKALDYLRQTNRPGEKIKAMEKYLKTVRMFRDFRNASQDPIFSEIVELDLSTVVSSISGPKRPHDRVSVTDMLEDFKSCLVNKVGFKGYGLAPEVVNVTVPFIFEGREYTLRHGSVVLAAITSCTNTSNPSVMLGAGLLAKRAVEAGLTVAPYVKTSLSPGSGVVTYYLQESGVVPYLQTLGFDIVGYGCMTCIGNSGPLDDSVVEAIEKNNLVCCGVLSGNRNFEGRIHPSTRANYLASPMLVIAYAIAGRVDIDFEKEPLGHSNGKPVFLNDIWPTRSEIQAVESKYVIPAMFQEVYARIETGSQSWQKLSAPESTLYPWDESSTYIKRPPFFDGMTKQLPPASPIENAFCLLLLGDSVTTDHISPAGSIARNSPAARYLAARGLTPRDFNSYGSRRGNDAVMARGTFANIRLVNKLVSTTGPRTLHIPSGEEMDIFDAAERYKSENISLIAIAGKEYGSGSSRDWAAKGPYLLGLKAVIAESFERIHRSNLVGMGLVPLQFLPGQNAETLKLTGKERFSIIIPADCKPLQTITVQVSDGRSFDTIVRFDTDVDISYYRHGGVLNYMLTAAVSVLVGLMALLDAPSPAGGVKMNALRELLALFSCLPAQYFFMRRLPRARRVLEHLICAASVLEVTAPPSAQAVMSRTASRGRQVARCCAAYALLTAVVNLCVLMPDDGGTRVVEQLPSPLRLAALVAAKMAVAVAVASCLVAFYTCYALLLVAYTAAAALLSAVEDCARRPAGPRNLRAVCWAHSKVLMGVSMADAMFRDLYPLYMFVILSLPLVDTALFVSKGEADLITPATIPAVLAVFVPICLSGQRVQDTSTAACWGFYCGPWPEEGRQPRQLRAQAMAAATKVQCITMHGFGPLDRAACVRAASTWFRFLQILLSLQ
;
A
#
# COMPACT_ATOMS: atom_id res chain seq x y z
N MET A 1 11.27 -24.26 2.36
CA MET A 1 11.99 -23.73 1.17
C MET A 1 10.95 -23.47 0.11
N ALA A 2 11.03 -22.36 -0.63
CA ALA A 2 10.09 -22.11 -1.73
C ALA A 2 10.32 -23.09 -2.88
N GLY A 3 9.24 -23.53 -3.54
CA GLY A 3 9.34 -24.33 -4.75
C GLY A 3 9.74 -23.50 -5.97
N THR A 4 10.14 -24.16 -7.06
CA THR A 4 10.14 -23.52 -8.38
C THR A 4 8.69 -23.27 -8.81
N ASN A 5 8.36 -22.04 -9.21
CA ASN A 5 6.98 -21.69 -9.61
C ASN A 5 6.46 -22.64 -10.71
N PRO A 6 5.37 -23.42 -10.47
CA PRO A 6 4.85 -24.43 -11.39
C PRO A 6 4.16 -23.83 -12.64
N TYR A 7 3.89 -22.53 -12.63
CA TYR A 7 3.32 -21.77 -13.75
C TYR A 7 4.37 -21.18 -14.70
N ASN A 8 5.68 -21.40 -14.46
CA ASN A 8 6.76 -21.00 -15.37
C ASN A 8 6.59 -21.49 -16.82
N LYS A 9 5.82 -22.57 -17.05
CA LYS A 9 5.40 -23.04 -18.40
C LYS A 9 4.62 -22.00 -19.22
N PHE A 10 3.96 -21.06 -18.55
CA PHE A 10 3.22 -19.94 -19.14
C PHE A 10 4.05 -18.65 -19.24
N LEU A 11 5.30 -18.63 -18.76
CA LEU A 11 6.19 -17.48 -18.91
C LEU A 11 6.67 -17.40 -20.38
N LYS A 12 6.24 -16.37 -21.12
CA LYS A 12 6.60 -16.12 -22.53
C LYS A 12 7.46 -14.87 -22.67
N GLU A 13 8.19 -14.75 -23.77
CA GLU A 13 8.85 -13.50 -24.17
C GLU A 13 7.92 -12.63 -25.02
N ILE A 14 8.03 -11.31 -24.89
CA ILE A 14 7.39 -10.31 -25.75
C ILE A 14 8.39 -9.22 -26.10
N GLU A 15 8.52 -8.89 -27.37
CA GLU A 15 9.38 -7.80 -27.82
C GLU A 15 8.57 -6.51 -28.02
N ILE A 16 9.07 -5.42 -27.44
CA ILE A 16 8.41 -4.11 -27.43
C ILE A 16 9.49 -3.05 -27.65
N GLY A 17 9.43 -2.31 -28.76
CA GLY A 17 10.40 -1.25 -29.06
C GLY A 17 11.86 -1.71 -29.11
N GLY A 18 12.11 -2.95 -29.56
CA GLY A 18 13.44 -3.58 -29.55
C GLY A 18 13.93 -4.05 -28.17
N THR A 19 13.14 -3.85 -27.11
CA THR A 19 13.42 -4.40 -25.78
C THR A 19 12.64 -5.70 -25.59
N LYS A 20 13.34 -6.75 -25.14
CA LYS A 20 12.71 -8.02 -24.76
C LYS A 20 12.24 -7.99 -23.31
N TYR A 21 10.97 -8.31 -23.12
CA TYR A 21 10.33 -8.50 -21.83
C TYR A 21 9.81 -9.94 -21.70
N LYS A 22 9.44 -10.32 -20.48
CA LYS A 22 8.74 -11.58 -20.17
C LYS A 22 7.38 -11.29 -19.54
N PHE A 23 6.44 -12.21 -19.69
CA PHE A 23 5.11 -12.10 -19.06
C PHE A 23 4.47 -13.48 -18.89
N TYR A 24 3.51 -13.60 -17.96
CA TYR A 24 2.70 -14.82 -17.84
C TYR A 24 1.51 -14.78 -18.79
N ASP A 25 1.45 -15.73 -19.71
CA ASP A 25 0.39 -15.89 -20.71
C ASP A 25 -0.87 -16.53 -20.10
N LEU A 26 -1.62 -15.73 -19.34
CA LEU A 26 -2.82 -16.18 -18.62
C LEU A 26 -3.92 -16.77 -19.51
N PRO A 27 -4.19 -16.27 -20.74
CA PRO A 27 -5.12 -16.92 -21.66
C PRO A 27 -4.76 -18.37 -22.02
N ALA A 28 -3.48 -18.76 -21.92
CA ALA A 28 -3.05 -20.13 -22.14
C ALA A 28 -3.34 -21.08 -20.96
N ILE A 29 -3.83 -20.59 -19.82
CA ILE A 29 -4.25 -21.41 -18.67
C ILE A 29 -5.55 -22.17 -19.01
N GLY A 30 -6.49 -21.57 -19.75
CA GLY A 30 -7.68 -22.25 -20.24
C GLY A 30 -8.79 -21.32 -20.76
N ALA A 31 -9.74 -21.91 -21.49
CA ALA A 31 -10.76 -21.18 -22.25
C ALA A 31 -11.78 -20.37 -21.42
N ASP A 32 -11.88 -20.61 -20.10
CA ASP A 32 -12.75 -19.83 -19.22
C ASP A 32 -12.16 -18.44 -18.83
N PHE A 33 -10.87 -18.18 -19.13
CA PHE A 33 -10.20 -16.91 -18.81
C PHE A 33 -10.96 -15.66 -19.32
N ASP A 34 -11.45 -15.70 -20.57
CA ASP A 34 -12.12 -14.55 -21.19
C ASP A 34 -13.46 -14.19 -20.51
N LYS A 35 -14.04 -15.10 -19.72
CA LYS A 35 -15.29 -14.90 -18.98
C LYS A 35 -15.09 -14.18 -17.64
N LEU A 36 -13.87 -14.21 -17.09
CA LEU A 36 -13.54 -13.64 -15.78
C LEU A 36 -13.67 -12.10 -15.80
N PRO A 37 -14.23 -11.46 -14.76
CA PRO A 37 -14.12 -10.02 -14.57
C PRO A 37 -12.65 -9.56 -14.57
N PHE A 38 -12.37 -8.39 -15.13
CA PHE A 38 -11.00 -7.92 -15.33
C PHE A 38 -10.26 -7.71 -13.99
N SER A 39 -10.98 -7.32 -12.94
CA SER A 39 -10.49 -7.28 -11.56
C SER A 39 -10.00 -8.66 -11.05
N ILE A 40 -10.73 -9.74 -11.38
CA ILE A 40 -10.35 -11.12 -11.03
C ILE A 40 -9.14 -11.59 -11.87
N ARG A 41 -9.00 -11.14 -13.13
CA ARG A 41 -7.80 -11.43 -13.94
C ARG A 41 -6.51 -10.90 -13.29
N VAL A 42 -6.58 -9.77 -12.57
CA VAL A 42 -5.42 -9.22 -11.82
C VAL A 42 -5.10 -10.02 -10.56
N LEU A 43 -6.10 -10.54 -9.85
CA LEU A 43 -5.88 -11.50 -8.75
C LEU A 43 -5.21 -12.78 -9.28
N LEU A 44 -5.68 -13.29 -10.42
CA LEU A 44 -5.14 -14.48 -11.08
C LEU A 44 -3.67 -14.28 -11.49
N GLU A 45 -3.32 -13.13 -12.08
CA GLU A 45 -1.94 -12.82 -12.43
C GLU A 45 -1.03 -12.82 -11.21
N SER A 46 -1.44 -12.14 -10.13
CA SER A 46 -0.69 -12.10 -8.88
C SER A 46 -0.45 -13.50 -8.33
N ALA A 47 -1.48 -14.34 -8.28
CA ALA A 47 -1.35 -15.72 -7.79
C ALA A 47 -0.43 -16.56 -8.71
N VAL A 48 -0.61 -16.50 -10.03
CA VAL A 48 0.20 -17.22 -11.02
C VAL A 48 1.68 -16.85 -10.92
N ARG A 49 2.01 -15.55 -10.86
CA ARG A 49 3.39 -15.06 -10.80
C ARG A 49 4.07 -15.35 -9.45
N ASN A 50 3.32 -15.33 -8.35
CA ASN A 50 3.87 -15.48 -7.00
C ASN A 50 3.71 -16.89 -6.41
N CYS A 51 3.22 -17.87 -7.17
CA CYS A 51 3.04 -19.24 -6.70
C CYS A 51 4.38 -19.87 -6.26
N ASP A 52 4.53 -20.04 -4.95
CA ASP A 52 5.72 -20.59 -4.28
C ASP A 52 5.44 -21.94 -3.59
N ASN A 53 4.18 -22.39 -3.62
CA ASN A 53 3.61 -23.52 -2.88
C ASN A 53 3.85 -23.45 -1.36
N PHE A 54 3.89 -22.23 -0.82
CA PHE A 54 3.96 -21.96 0.61
C PHE A 54 2.98 -20.86 1.06
N GLN A 55 3.17 -19.61 0.60
CA GLN A 55 2.22 -18.50 0.81
C GLN A 55 1.17 -18.42 -0.29
N VAL A 56 1.49 -18.85 -1.51
CA VAL A 56 0.58 -18.90 -2.66
C VAL A 56 0.70 -20.27 -3.31
N LYS A 57 -0.36 -21.06 -3.25
CA LYS A 57 -0.41 -22.47 -3.66
C LYS A 57 -1.00 -22.59 -5.07
N GLU A 58 -0.78 -23.73 -5.70
CA GLU A 58 -1.50 -24.08 -6.93
C GLU A 58 -3.03 -24.09 -6.74
N ASP A 59 -3.49 -24.43 -5.54
CA ASP A 59 -4.90 -24.35 -5.12
C ASP A 59 -5.48 -22.91 -5.21
N ASP A 60 -4.75 -21.89 -4.75
CA ASP A 60 -5.18 -20.49 -4.86
C ASP A 60 -5.40 -20.07 -6.32
N VAL A 61 -4.46 -20.43 -7.20
CA VAL A 61 -4.54 -20.15 -8.64
C VAL A 61 -5.73 -20.87 -9.27
N ASN A 62 -5.93 -22.15 -8.94
CA ASN A 62 -7.06 -22.94 -9.43
C ASN A 62 -8.41 -22.36 -8.97
N LYS A 63 -8.51 -21.91 -7.71
CA LYS A 63 -9.71 -21.26 -7.17
C LYS A 63 -10.05 -19.96 -7.88
N ILE A 64 -9.07 -19.07 -8.07
CA ILE A 64 -9.27 -17.79 -8.77
C ILE A 64 -9.65 -18.04 -10.24
N PHE A 65 -9.04 -19.02 -10.91
CA PHE A 65 -9.42 -19.40 -12.28
C PHE A 65 -10.84 -19.98 -12.34
N ALA A 66 -11.26 -20.74 -11.33
CA ALA A 66 -12.60 -21.30 -11.19
C ALA A 66 -13.64 -20.33 -10.56
N TRP A 67 -13.32 -19.02 -10.46
CA TRP A 67 -14.15 -17.99 -9.81
C TRP A 67 -15.64 -18.05 -10.18
N SER A 68 -15.97 -18.28 -11.45
CA SER A 68 -17.36 -18.32 -11.92
C SER A 68 -18.22 -19.38 -11.24
N LYS A 69 -17.60 -20.42 -10.67
CA LYS A 69 -18.24 -21.49 -9.87
C LYS A 69 -18.11 -21.19 -8.37
N LEU A 70 -16.90 -20.87 -7.91
CA LEU A 70 -16.56 -20.80 -6.48
C LEU A 70 -16.93 -19.48 -5.79
N GLN A 71 -17.35 -18.45 -6.54
CA GLN A 71 -17.83 -17.16 -6.03
C GLN A 71 -19.00 -17.25 -5.01
N SER A 72 -19.63 -18.41 -4.85
CA SER A 72 -20.70 -18.69 -3.89
C SER A 72 -20.31 -19.62 -2.75
N GLU A 73 -19.07 -20.12 -2.72
CA GLU A 73 -18.60 -21.16 -1.78
C GLU A 73 -17.65 -20.59 -0.70
N ASP A 74 -17.61 -19.26 -0.54
CA ASP A 74 -16.76 -18.50 0.40
C ASP A 74 -15.28 -18.97 0.40
N ALA A 75 -14.76 -19.31 -0.78
CA ALA A 75 -13.42 -19.86 -0.93
C ALA A 75 -12.31 -18.85 -0.60
N GLU A 76 -11.43 -19.18 0.34
CA GLU A 76 -10.20 -18.41 0.63
C GLU A 76 -9.19 -18.48 -0.51
N VAL A 77 -8.61 -17.33 -0.86
CA VAL A 77 -7.51 -17.17 -1.82
C VAL A 77 -6.43 -16.20 -1.32
N ALA A 78 -5.17 -16.46 -1.66
CA ALA A 78 -4.03 -15.59 -1.41
C ALA A 78 -3.81 -14.54 -2.53
N PHE A 79 -3.47 -13.30 -2.15
CA PHE A 79 -3.15 -12.21 -3.06
C PHE A 79 -1.88 -11.43 -2.64
N LYS A 80 -1.00 -11.14 -3.59
CA LYS A 80 0.18 -10.29 -3.41
C LYS A 80 0.08 -9.03 -4.28
N PRO A 81 -0.20 -7.83 -3.70
CA PRO A 81 -0.19 -6.59 -4.46
C PRO A 81 1.23 -6.25 -4.93
N ALA A 82 1.34 -5.47 -6.02
CA ALA A 82 2.63 -5.04 -6.57
C ALA A 82 3.39 -4.04 -5.69
N ARG A 83 2.66 -3.24 -4.89
CA ARG A 83 3.21 -2.17 -4.03
C ARG A 83 2.27 -1.83 -2.86
N VAL A 84 2.74 -0.98 -1.96
CA VAL A 84 1.98 -0.39 -0.85
C VAL A 84 2.01 1.14 -0.96
N ILE A 85 0.94 1.81 -0.50
CA ILE A 85 0.89 3.28 -0.37
C ILE A 85 0.49 3.73 1.04
N LEU A 86 1.12 4.78 1.56
CA LEU A 86 0.88 5.30 2.91
C LEU A 86 0.64 6.81 2.91
N GLN A 87 0.03 7.30 3.99
CA GLN A 87 -0.11 8.73 4.31
C GLN A 87 0.39 9.01 5.74
N ASP A 88 0.81 10.22 6.09
CA ASP A 88 1.62 10.44 7.31
C ASP A 88 0.94 10.12 8.66
N PHE A 89 -0.39 10.14 8.75
CA PHE A 89 -1.12 9.71 9.96
C PHE A 89 -1.13 8.18 10.13
N THR A 90 -0.86 7.37 9.09
CA THR A 90 -0.73 5.90 9.21
C THR A 90 0.67 5.39 8.87
N GLY A 91 1.47 6.19 8.18
CA GLY A 91 2.88 5.94 7.90
C GLY A 91 3.80 6.21 9.09
N VAL A 92 3.51 7.20 9.96
CA VAL A 92 4.26 7.37 11.22
C VAL A 92 4.17 6.12 12.11
N PRO A 93 2.97 5.58 12.47
CA PRO A 93 2.92 4.35 13.27
C PRO A 93 3.53 3.14 12.54
N ALA A 94 3.36 2.99 11.23
CA ALA A 94 4.00 1.90 10.48
C ALA A 94 5.54 1.97 10.53
N VAL A 95 6.14 3.16 10.35
CA VAL A 95 7.60 3.34 10.44
C VAL A 95 8.09 3.21 11.91
N VAL A 96 7.27 3.55 12.91
CA VAL A 96 7.53 3.27 14.33
C VAL A 96 7.58 1.77 14.59
N ASP A 97 6.64 1.01 14.04
CA ASP A 97 6.60 -0.45 14.23
C ASP A 97 7.75 -1.14 13.49
N PHE A 98 8.08 -0.74 12.26
CA PHE A 98 9.30 -1.19 11.57
C PHE A 98 10.59 -0.86 12.36
N ALA A 99 10.66 0.29 13.04
CA ALA A 99 11.79 0.63 13.91
C ALA A 99 11.85 -0.24 15.17
N ALA A 100 10.71 -0.45 15.84
CA ALA A 100 10.61 -1.30 17.03
C ALA A 100 10.86 -2.78 16.70
N MET A 101 10.44 -3.25 15.51
CA MET A 101 10.76 -4.58 15.00
C MET A 101 12.28 -4.75 14.76
N ARG A 102 12.99 -3.71 14.28
CA ARG A 102 14.45 -3.75 14.18
C ARG A 102 15.11 -3.92 15.54
N ASP A 103 14.64 -3.21 16.55
CA ASP A 103 15.13 -3.38 17.93
C ASP A 103 14.82 -4.78 18.48
N ALA A 104 13.60 -5.30 18.27
CA ALA A 104 13.21 -6.64 18.70
C ALA A 104 14.06 -7.74 18.02
N VAL A 105 14.26 -7.69 16.71
CA VAL A 105 15.20 -8.58 16.00
C VAL A 105 16.60 -8.46 16.58
N LYS A 106 17.06 -7.24 16.87
CA LYS A 106 18.40 -7.00 17.41
C LYS A 106 18.57 -7.57 18.83
N GLN A 107 17.57 -7.44 19.69
CA GLN A 107 17.56 -8.01 21.05
C GLN A 107 17.51 -9.54 21.01
N LEU A 108 16.75 -10.13 20.08
CA LEU A 108 16.72 -11.58 19.83
C LEU A 108 17.99 -12.11 19.13
N GLY A 109 18.96 -11.25 18.81
CA GLY A 109 20.26 -11.62 18.24
C GLY A 109 20.26 -11.84 16.72
N GLY A 110 19.22 -11.38 16.02
CA GLY A 110 19.16 -11.40 14.55
C GLY A 110 19.78 -10.16 13.90
N ASP A 111 19.67 -10.10 12.57
CA ASP A 111 20.08 -8.94 11.76
C ASP A 111 18.89 -8.00 11.50
N PRO A 112 18.89 -6.77 12.05
CA PRO A 112 17.79 -5.81 11.85
C PRO A 112 17.61 -5.38 10.38
N ASN A 113 18.63 -5.53 9.52
CA ASN A 113 18.50 -5.18 8.11
C ASN A 113 17.51 -6.07 7.35
N LYS A 114 17.14 -7.24 7.90
CA LYS A 114 16.04 -8.07 7.38
C LYS A 114 14.66 -7.45 7.54
N ILE A 115 14.48 -6.50 8.46
CA ILE A 115 13.25 -5.74 8.62
C ILE A 115 13.30 -4.56 7.65
N ASN A 116 12.72 -4.77 6.47
CA ASN A 116 12.69 -3.84 5.35
C ASN A 116 11.50 -4.17 4.42
N PRO A 117 10.83 -3.17 3.80
CA PRO A 117 9.86 -3.42 2.73
C PRO A 117 10.48 -4.18 1.54
N ILE A 118 9.85 -5.27 1.09
CA ILE A 118 10.30 -6.06 -0.07
C ILE A 118 9.69 -5.55 -1.39
N CYS A 119 8.53 -4.90 -1.32
CA CYS A 119 7.87 -4.22 -2.44
C CYS A 119 8.05 -2.69 -2.31
N PRO A 120 7.80 -1.92 -3.37
CA PRO A 120 7.75 -0.46 -3.29
C PRO A 120 6.69 0.02 -2.30
N SER A 121 7.07 0.96 -1.44
CA SER A 121 6.20 1.60 -0.44
C SER A 121 6.29 3.11 -0.61
N ASP A 122 5.30 3.71 -1.26
CA ASP A 122 5.24 5.15 -1.46
C ASP A 122 4.46 5.80 -0.29
N LEU A 123 5.06 6.72 0.49
CA LEU A 123 4.39 7.46 1.57
C LEU A 123 4.23 8.94 1.18
N VAL A 124 3.04 9.51 1.36
CA VAL A 124 2.76 10.93 1.09
C VAL A 124 2.45 11.68 2.38
N ILE A 125 2.98 12.90 2.55
CA ILE A 125 2.72 13.73 3.73
C ILE A 125 1.68 14.80 3.38
N ASP A 126 0.45 14.58 3.85
CA ASP A 126 -0.75 15.34 3.44
C ASP A 126 -1.84 15.46 4.54
N HIS A 127 -1.70 14.75 5.67
CA HIS A 127 -2.62 14.80 6.81
C HIS A 127 -2.15 15.76 7.92
N SER A 128 -0.93 16.31 7.81
CA SER A 128 -0.35 17.21 8.82
C SER A 128 -0.81 18.68 8.76
N VAL A 129 -1.02 19.22 7.55
CA VAL A 129 -1.47 20.61 7.33
C VAL A 129 -2.93 20.81 7.76
N GLN A 130 -3.24 21.99 8.29
CA GLN A 130 -4.58 22.38 8.74
C GLN A 130 -4.95 23.77 8.19
N ALA A 131 -6.24 24.05 8.06
CA ALA A 131 -6.72 25.36 7.62
C ALA A 131 -6.76 26.36 8.79
N ASP A 132 -5.63 26.60 9.47
CA ASP A 132 -5.55 27.58 10.55
C ASP A 132 -5.94 28.97 10.04
N PHE A 133 -5.26 29.42 8.99
CA PHE A 133 -5.58 30.61 8.21
C PHE A 133 -6.36 30.24 6.94
N THR A 134 -7.26 31.13 6.54
CA THR A 134 -8.10 31.03 5.34
C THR A 134 -8.30 32.43 4.75
N ARG A 135 -8.83 32.52 3.53
CA ARG A 135 -9.34 33.79 2.96
C ARG A 135 -8.28 34.91 2.88
N SER A 136 -7.02 34.52 2.69
CA SER A 136 -5.86 35.41 2.53
C SER A 136 -4.86 34.80 1.55
N LYS A 137 -4.16 35.67 0.80
CA LYS A 137 -3.13 35.27 -0.18
C LYS A 137 -1.91 34.59 0.45
N ASP A 138 -1.67 34.84 1.75
CA ASP A 138 -0.59 34.24 2.53
C ASP A 138 -1.03 33.04 3.38
N ALA A 139 -2.29 32.59 3.26
CA ALA A 139 -2.82 31.49 4.06
C ALA A 139 -2.07 30.16 3.85
N ALA A 140 -1.75 29.80 2.59
CA ALA A 140 -0.99 28.59 2.29
C ALA A 140 0.43 28.61 2.88
N GLU A 141 1.09 29.77 2.91
CA GLU A 141 2.42 29.92 3.48
C GLU A 141 2.36 29.76 5.01
N LYS A 142 1.51 30.52 5.70
CA LYS A 142 1.33 30.45 7.16
C LYS A 142 0.87 29.06 7.64
N ASN A 143 -0.02 28.40 6.89
CA ASN A 143 -0.47 27.04 7.22
C ASN A 143 0.66 26.02 7.04
N GLN A 144 1.55 26.21 6.07
CA GLN A 144 2.74 25.37 5.91
C GLN A 144 3.82 25.67 6.96
N GLU A 145 4.01 26.93 7.38
CA GLU A 145 4.88 27.28 8.50
C GLU A 145 4.43 26.62 9.80
N LEU A 146 3.14 26.75 10.15
CA LEU A 146 2.54 26.06 11.30
C LEU A 146 2.58 24.54 11.16
N GLU A 147 2.44 23.99 9.95
CA GLU A 147 2.62 22.56 9.70
C GLU A 147 4.05 22.11 10.08
N PHE A 148 5.07 22.82 9.60
CA PHE A 148 6.47 22.49 9.89
C PHE A 148 6.84 22.69 11.35
N GLU A 149 6.37 23.77 12.00
CA GLU A 149 6.55 24.02 13.44
C GLU A 149 5.96 22.85 14.27
N ARG A 150 4.69 22.52 14.04
CA ARG A 150 3.96 21.51 14.83
C ARG A 150 4.41 20.08 14.57
N ASN A 151 4.98 19.78 13.40
CA ASN A 151 5.27 18.41 12.96
C ASN A 151 6.77 18.12 12.74
N GLN A 152 7.68 19.04 13.10
CA GLN A 152 9.12 18.92 12.85
C GLN A 152 9.70 17.54 13.21
N GLU A 153 9.38 17.02 14.41
CA GLU A 153 9.85 15.72 14.88
C GLU A 153 9.32 14.56 14.02
N ARG A 154 8.01 14.58 13.67
CA ARG A 154 7.39 13.59 12.79
C ARG A 154 8.02 13.59 11.40
N PHE A 155 8.34 14.78 10.88
CA PHE A 155 8.98 14.94 9.57
C PHE A 155 10.44 14.49 9.58
N MET A 156 11.19 14.77 10.66
CA MET A 156 12.53 14.21 10.88
C MET A 156 12.50 12.68 10.98
N PHE A 157 11.52 12.11 11.67
CA PHE A 157 11.32 10.67 11.80
C PHE A 157 11.02 9.99 10.46
N LEU A 158 10.08 10.53 9.68
CA LEU A 158 9.80 10.03 8.34
C LEU A 158 11.02 10.17 7.42
N LYS A 159 11.72 11.31 7.45
CA LYS A 159 12.96 11.53 6.69
C LYS A 159 14.11 10.61 7.11
N TRP A 160 14.11 10.10 8.36
CA TRP A 160 14.97 9.00 8.76
C TRP A 160 14.51 7.68 8.13
N GLY A 161 13.22 7.35 8.17
CA GLY A 161 12.65 6.16 7.54
C GLY A 161 13.03 6.02 6.06
N ALA A 162 12.90 7.11 5.28
CA ALA A 162 13.30 7.18 3.87
C ALA A 162 14.79 6.87 3.62
N LYS A 163 15.67 7.08 4.61
CA LYS A 163 17.10 6.69 4.55
C LYS A 163 17.35 5.29 5.08
N ALA A 164 16.59 4.87 6.08
CA ALA A 164 16.83 3.65 6.86
C ALA A 164 16.21 2.40 6.23
N PHE A 165 15.22 2.55 5.35
CA PHE A 165 14.52 1.46 4.66
C PHE A 165 14.68 1.58 3.14
N GLN A 166 15.11 0.49 2.49
CA GLN A 166 15.07 0.36 1.04
C GLN A 166 13.61 0.23 0.57
N ASN A 167 13.33 0.56 -0.69
CA ASN A 167 11.99 0.57 -1.30
C ASN A 167 10.97 1.56 -0.69
N MET A 168 11.36 2.36 0.32
CA MET A 168 10.50 3.38 0.94
C MET A 168 10.73 4.75 0.30
N LEU A 169 9.79 5.20 -0.55
CA LEU A 169 9.76 6.56 -1.09
C LEU A 169 8.93 7.45 -0.16
N ILE A 170 9.37 8.68 0.08
CA ILE A 170 8.57 9.68 0.81
C ILE A 170 8.39 10.94 -0.03
N VAL A 171 7.12 11.25 -0.33
CA VAL A 171 6.67 12.52 -0.88
C VAL A 171 6.48 13.52 0.27
N PRO A 172 7.21 14.65 0.25
CA PRO A 172 7.30 15.60 1.35
C PRO A 172 6.08 16.54 1.48
N PRO A 173 5.95 17.28 2.61
CA PRO A 173 4.78 18.10 2.91
C PRO A 173 4.53 19.18 1.86
N GLY A 174 3.25 19.43 1.56
CA GLY A 174 2.82 20.43 0.58
C GLY A 174 2.96 20.03 -0.89
N SER A 175 3.27 18.76 -1.18
CA SER A 175 3.35 18.25 -2.56
C SER A 175 1.99 17.90 -3.18
N GLY A 176 1.00 17.56 -2.35
CA GLY A 176 -0.32 17.08 -2.77
C GLY A 176 -0.89 15.98 -1.86
N ILE A 177 -2.14 15.58 -2.11
CA ILE A 177 -2.87 14.53 -1.39
C ILE A 177 -2.53 13.15 -1.95
N VAL A 178 -2.37 12.16 -1.07
CA VAL A 178 -1.90 10.80 -1.36
C VAL A 178 -2.54 10.17 -2.61
N HIS A 179 -3.87 10.24 -2.75
CA HIS A 179 -4.58 9.58 -3.87
C HIS A 179 -4.51 10.35 -5.19
N GLN A 180 -4.35 11.68 -5.15
CA GLN A 180 -4.15 12.48 -6.36
C GLN A 180 -2.69 12.34 -6.83
N VAL A 181 -1.72 12.40 -5.92
CA VAL A 181 -0.31 12.07 -6.20
C VAL A 181 -0.16 10.62 -6.68
N ASN A 182 -0.99 9.69 -6.20
CA ASN A 182 -1.05 8.33 -6.74
C ASN A 182 -1.51 8.31 -8.20
N LEU A 183 -2.67 8.91 -8.50
CA LEU A 183 -3.22 8.97 -9.85
C LEU A 183 -2.29 9.70 -10.84
N GLU A 184 -1.77 10.87 -10.44
CA GLU A 184 -0.98 11.75 -11.28
C GLU A 184 0.50 11.36 -11.40
N TYR A 185 1.10 10.65 -10.43
CA TYR A 185 2.53 10.32 -10.42
C TYR A 185 2.86 8.85 -10.04
N LEU A 186 2.38 8.34 -8.90
CA LEU A 186 2.80 7.02 -8.38
C LEU A 186 2.11 5.82 -9.05
N ALA A 187 1.12 6.03 -9.92
CA ALA A 187 0.52 4.97 -10.73
C ALA A 187 1.54 4.42 -11.74
N ARG A 188 1.83 3.12 -11.65
CA ARG A 188 2.67 2.42 -12.64
C ARG A 188 1.81 1.80 -13.75
N VAL A 189 0.57 1.38 -13.46
CA VAL A 189 -0.39 0.67 -14.35
C VAL A 189 0.11 -0.71 -14.84
N VAL A 190 1.33 -0.78 -15.37
CA VAL A 190 2.07 -2.04 -15.63
C VAL A 190 3.48 -1.88 -15.05
N PHE A 191 3.88 -2.83 -14.21
CA PHE A 191 5.22 -2.95 -13.66
C PHE A 191 6.17 -3.64 -14.65
N SER A 192 7.47 -3.46 -14.42
CA SER A 192 8.56 -4.11 -15.16
C SER A 192 9.69 -4.43 -14.19
N ASP A 193 9.55 -5.47 -13.37
CA ASP A 193 10.62 -5.93 -12.46
C ASP A 193 11.43 -7.07 -13.10
N GLN A 194 12.76 -6.95 -13.07
CA GLN A 194 13.70 -7.92 -13.66
C GLN A 194 13.38 -8.33 -15.13
N GLY A 195 12.70 -7.44 -15.87
CA GLY A 195 12.23 -7.68 -17.24
C GLY A 195 10.87 -8.39 -17.37
N VAL A 196 10.22 -8.74 -16.25
CA VAL A 196 8.87 -9.33 -16.21
C VAL A 196 7.81 -8.23 -16.11
N LEU A 197 6.84 -8.24 -17.02
CA LEU A 197 5.68 -7.35 -17.05
C LEU A 197 4.48 -7.97 -16.32
N TYR A 198 3.84 -7.16 -15.47
CA TYR A 198 2.65 -7.53 -14.70
C TYR A 198 1.83 -6.28 -14.31
N PRO A 199 0.54 -6.39 -13.95
CA PRO A 199 -0.31 -5.24 -13.63
C PRO A 199 0.12 -4.54 -12.33
N ASP A 200 -0.02 -3.21 -12.28
CA ASP A 200 0.02 -2.47 -11.01
C ASP A 200 -1.17 -2.88 -10.14
N SER A 201 -0.89 -3.05 -8.86
CA SER A 201 -1.89 -3.30 -7.83
C SER A 201 -1.34 -2.84 -6.48
N VAL A 202 -2.20 -2.27 -5.65
CA VAL A 202 -1.77 -1.54 -4.45
C VAL A 202 -2.74 -1.71 -3.29
N VAL A 203 -2.23 -1.96 -2.10
CA VAL A 203 -3.01 -1.73 -0.87
C VAL A 203 -2.46 -0.53 -0.14
N GLY A 204 -3.35 0.24 0.49
CA GLY A 204 -2.96 1.49 1.12
C GLY A 204 -3.51 1.70 2.51
N THR A 205 -2.74 2.39 3.35
CA THR A 205 -3.12 2.68 4.75
C THR A 205 -4.11 3.86 4.86
N ASP A 206 -4.95 4.03 3.85
CA ASP A 206 -6.12 4.92 3.80
C ASP A 206 -7.27 4.23 3.04
N SER A 207 -8.51 4.45 3.47
CA SER A 207 -9.70 3.79 2.91
C SER A 207 -9.90 4.08 1.41
N HIS A 208 -9.61 5.30 0.95
CA HIS A 208 -9.94 5.76 -0.41
C HIS A 208 -8.85 5.44 -1.44
N THR A 209 -7.91 4.54 -1.10
CA THR A 209 -6.92 3.98 -2.03
C THR A 209 -7.58 3.40 -3.29
N THR A 210 -8.83 2.97 -3.18
CA THR A 210 -9.73 2.57 -4.28
C THR A 210 -9.87 3.62 -5.38
N MET A 211 -9.58 4.91 -5.13
CA MET A 211 -9.56 5.96 -6.16
C MET A 211 -8.70 5.58 -7.39
N ILE A 212 -7.64 4.80 -7.20
CA ILE A 212 -6.76 4.34 -8.27
C ILE A 212 -7.41 3.30 -9.20
N ASN A 213 -8.53 2.69 -8.78
CA ASN A 213 -9.29 1.74 -9.59
C ASN A 213 -9.92 2.40 -10.83
N GLY A 214 -10.08 3.74 -10.83
CA GLY A 214 -10.52 4.52 -11.98
C GLY A 214 -9.53 4.57 -13.14
N LEU A 215 -8.26 4.19 -12.88
CA LEU A 215 -7.17 4.06 -13.86
C LEU A 215 -6.84 2.58 -14.15
N GLY A 216 -7.69 1.62 -13.74
CA GLY A 216 -7.51 0.19 -13.98
C GLY A 216 -6.45 -0.50 -13.11
N VAL A 217 -6.08 0.11 -11.99
CA VAL A 217 -5.19 -0.49 -10.97
C VAL A 217 -6.06 -1.09 -9.86
N VAL A 218 -5.98 -2.41 -9.63
CA VAL A 218 -6.72 -3.07 -8.53
C VAL A 218 -6.07 -2.69 -7.20
N GLY A 219 -6.85 -2.16 -6.28
CA GLY A 219 -6.31 -1.72 -4.99
C GLY A 219 -7.34 -1.14 -4.03
N TRP A 220 -7.06 -1.22 -2.73
CA TRP A 220 -8.02 -0.92 -1.68
C TRP A 220 -7.38 -0.49 -0.35
N GLY A 221 -8.21 0.02 0.56
CA GLY A 221 -7.81 0.41 1.91
C GLY A 221 -7.62 -0.78 2.85
N VAL A 222 -6.48 -0.80 3.54
CA VAL A 222 -6.07 -1.79 4.54
C VAL A 222 -5.63 -1.09 5.84
N GLY A 223 -5.51 -1.85 6.92
CA GLY A 223 -4.87 -1.35 8.14
C GLY A 223 -3.36 -1.15 7.98
N GLY A 224 -2.75 -0.32 8.83
CA GLY A 224 -1.29 -0.20 8.93
C GLY A 224 -0.63 -1.57 9.09
N ILE A 225 -1.11 -2.35 10.07
CA ILE A 225 -0.67 -3.71 10.40
C ILE A 225 -0.73 -4.68 9.19
N GLU A 226 -1.80 -4.59 8.39
CA GLU A 226 -2.01 -5.41 7.19
C GLU A 226 -1.03 -4.98 6.06
N ALA A 227 -0.81 -3.67 5.89
CA ALA A 227 0.20 -3.13 4.98
C ALA A 227 1.64 -3.44 5.44
N GLU A 228 1.92 -3.46 6.74
CA GLU A 228 3.20 -3.81 7.35
C GLU A 228 3.55 -5.28 7.07
N ALA A 229 2.58 -6.19 7.20
CA ALA A 229 2.74 -7.59 6.80
C ALA A 229 3.02 -7.75 5.29
N VAL A 230 2.30 -7.03 4.43
CA VAL A 230 2.52 -7.01 2.97
C VAL A 230 3.89 -6.45 2.61
N MET A 231 4.32 -5.36 3.25
CA MET A 231 5.67 -4.80 3.08
C MET A 231 6.74 -5.83 3.47
N LEU A 232 6.52 -6.64 4.50
CA LEU A 232 7.41 -7.73 4.90
C LEU A 232 7.23 -9.03 4.06
N GLY A 233 6.42 -8.97 2.99
CA GLY A 233 6.29 -10.01 1.97
C GLY A 233 5.23 -11.06 2.21
N GLN A 234 4.36 -10.89 3.21
CA GLN A 234 3.21 -11.75 3.45
C GLN A 234 2.12 -11.53 2.40
N ALA A 235 1.44 -12.60 1.95
CA ALA A 235 0.26 -12.48 1.12
C ALA A 235 -0.95 -12.02 1.94
N ILE A 236 -1.83 -11.20 1.35
CA ILE A 236 -3.16 -10.94 1.90
C ILE A 236 -4.00 -12.20 1.66
N THR A 237 -4.65 -12.73 2.70
CA THR A 237 -5.68 -13.76 2.53
C THR A 237 -7.04 -13.10 2.48
N MET A 238 -7.88 -13.47 1.51
CA MET A 238 -9.22 -12.92 1.36
C MET A 238 -10.20 -13.98 0.82
N LEU A 239 -11.49 -13.81 1.12
CA LEU A 239 -12.54 -14.55 0.44
C LEU A 239 -12.61 -14.11 -1.02
N LEU A 240 -12.77 -15.08 -1.92
CA LEU A 240 -12.88 -14.87 -3.37
C LEU A 240 -14.14 -14.04 -3.69
N PRO A 241 -14.02 -12.77 -4.14
CA PRO A 241 -15.14 -11.83 -4.04
C PRO A 241 -16.13 -12.00 -5.19
N LYS A 242 -17.42 -11.91 -4.88
CA LYS A 242 -18.47 -11.67 -5.88
C LYS A 242 -18.22 -10.32 -6.56
N VAL A 243 -18.46 -10.23 -7.86
CA VAL A 243 -18.25 -9.03 -8.68
C VAL A 243 -19.59 -8.57 -9.25
N VAL A 244 -20.06 -7.41 -8.80
CA VAL A 244 -21.25 -6.74 -9.33
C VAL A 244 -20.84 -5.96 -10.58
N GLY A 245 -21.39 -6.33 -11.73
CA GLY A 245 -21.24 -5.58 -12.97
C GLY A 245 -22.14 -4.34 -12.93
N TYR A 246 -21.55 -3.16 -12.89
CA TYR A 246 -22.28 -1.89 -12.91
C TYR A 246 -22.26 -1.27 -14.31
N LYS A 247 -23.35 -1.47 -15.06
CA LYS A 247 -23.47 -1.10 -16.46
C LYS A 247 -23.89 0.36 -16.59
N ILE A 248 -23.08 1.18 -17.24
CA ILE A 248 -23.35 2.59 -17.48
C ILE A 248 -23.79 2.80 -18.94
N THR A 249 -24.92 3.48 -19.13
CA THR A 249 -25.52 3.80 -20.44
C THR A 249 -25.90 5.29 -20.52
N GLY A 250 -26.35 5.74 -21.70
CA GLY A 250 -26.74 7.14 -21.92
C GLY A 250 -25.58 8.14 -21.86
N LYS A 251 -25.90 9.40 -21.54
CA LYS A 251 -24.93 10.51 -21.35
C LYS A 251 -25.40 11.44 -20.23
N LEU A 252 -24.45 12.03 -19.50
CA LEU A 252 -24.75 13.03 -18.47
C LEU A 252 -25.37 14.30 -19.09
N ASN A 253 -26.30 14.90 -18.36
CA ASN A 253 -26.84 16.23 -18.67
C ASN A 253 -25.75 17.31 -18.55
N GLN A 254 -25.80 18.35 -19.40
CA GLN A 254 -24.80 19.43 -19.44
C GLN A 254 -24.64 20.24 -18.15
N TYR A 255 -25.61 20.18 -17.23
CA TYR A 255 -25.55 20.85 -15.93
C TYR A 255 -25.04 19.95 -14.79
N VAL A 256 -24.82 18.66 -15.06
CA VAL A 256 -24.55 17.62 -14.05
C VAL A 256 -23.05 17.28 -13.96
N THR A 257 -22.57 17.12 -12.73
CA THR A 257 -21.15 16.92 -12.40
C THR A 257 -20.79 15.46 -12.14
N SER A 258 -19.49 15.16 -12.10
CA SER A 258 -18.97 13.89 -11.60
C SER A 258 -19.34 13.62 -10.13
N THR A 259 -19.45 14.67 -9.31
CA THR A 259 -19.96 14.60 -7.93
C THR A 259 -21.39 14.05 -7.88
N ASP A 260 -22.29 14.59 -8.71
CA ASP A 260 -23.70 14.17 -8.75
C ASP A 260 -23.84 12.70 -9.18
N LEU A 261 -23.00 12.29 -10.13
CA LEU A 261 -22.89 10.90 -10.58
C LEU A 261 -22.41 9.98 -9.44
N VAL A 262 -21.31 10.30 -8.74
CA VAL A 262 -20.85 9.44 -7.63
C VAL A 262 -21.80 9.42 -6.45
N LEU A 263 -22.45 10.53 -6.08
CA LEU A 263 -23.47 10.51 -5.02
C LEU A 263 -24.68 9.66 -5.42
N THR A 264 -25.05 9.65 -6.70
CA THR A 264 -26.10 8.78 -7.25
C THR A 264 -25.71 7.30 -7.19
N ILE A 265 -24.51 6.97 -7.66
CA ILE A 265 -23.95 5.60 -7.61
C ILE A 265 -23.80 5.13 -6.15
N THR A 266 -23.33 6.00 -5.24
CA THR A 266 -23.13 5.68 -3.82
C THR A 266 -24.43 5.31 -3.13
N LYS A 267 -25.52 6.08 -3.35
CA LYS A 267 -26.85 5.73 -2.85
C LYS A 267 -27.34 4.40 -3.42
N HIS A 268 -27.21 4.20 -4.73
CA HIS A 268 -27.67 2.98 -5.41
C HIS A 268 -26.93 1.72 -4.93
N LEU A 269 -25.59 1.75 -4.88
CA LEU A 269 -24.77 0.63 -4.44
C LEU A 269 -24.91 0.33 -2.94
N ARG A 270 -25.10 1.34 -2.09
CA ARG A 270 -25.38 1.13 -0.66
C ARG A 270 -26.77 0.52 -0.43
N GLN A 271 -27.76 0.85 -1.27
CA GLN A 271 -29.09 0.19 -1.27
C GLN A 271 -29.03 -1.27 -1.76
N LEU A 272 -28.14 -1.57 -2.71
CA LEU A 272 -27.92 -2.94 -3.23
C LEU A 272 -27.23 -3.88 -2.22
N GLY A 273 -26.41 -3.33 -1.32
CA GLY A 273 -25.65 -4.13 -0.35
C GLY A 273 -24.43 -4.80 -0.98
N VAL A 274 -23.41 -4.00 -1.31
CA VAL A 274 -22.15 -4.47 -1.93
C VAL A 274 -20.99 -4.69 -0.95
N VAL A 275 -21.27 -4.77 0.35
CA VAL A 275 -20.26 -5.01 1.40
C VAL A 275 -19.53 -6.33 1.14
N GLY A 276 -18.20 -6.29 1.16
CA GLY A 276 -17.33 -7.44 0.86
C GLY A 276 -17.21 -7.81 -0.62
N LYS A 277 -18.08 -7.30 -1.49
CA LYS A 277 -18.04 -7.53 -2.94
C LYS A 277 -17.02 -6.62 -3.63
N PHE A 278 -16.68 -6.94 -4.88
CA PHE A 278 -16.14 -6.00 -5.85
C PHE A 278 -17.28 -5.43 -6.69
N VAL A 279 -17.10 -4.20 -7.20
CA VAL A 279 -17.92 -3.61 -8.25
C VAL A 279 -17.02 -3.40 -9.46
N GLU A 280 -17.46 -3.78 -10.65
CA GLU A 280 -16.72 -3.57 -11.91
C GLU A 280 -17.63 -2.84 -12.91
N PHE A 281 -17.18 -1.67 -13.37
CA PHE A 281 -17.97 -0.78 -14.21
C PHE A 281 -17.79 -1.14 -15.69
N PHE A 282 -18.90 -1.25 -16.43
CA PHE A 282 -18.89 -1.64 -17.84
C PHE A 282 -19.98 -0.94 -18.66
N GLY A 283 -20.07 -1.26 -19.95
CA GLY A 283 -21.08 -0.70 -20.87
C GLY A 283 -20.66 0.64 -21.52
N PRO A 284 -21.38 1.05 -22.58
CA PRO A 284 -20.93 2.08 -23.51
C PRO A 284 -20.80 3.49 -22.90
N GLY A 285 -21.53 3.79 -21.81
CA GLY A 285 -21.44 5.08 -21.11
C GLY A 285 -20.11 5.30 -20.40
N VAL A 286 -19.35 4.24 -20.08
CA VAL A 286 -18.00 4.36 -19.47
C VAL A 286 -17.00 5.05 -20.42
N ALA A 287 -17.21 4.96 -21.73
CA ALA A 287 -16.38 5.64 -22.74
C ALA A 287 -16.60 7.17 -22.79
N GLU A 288 -17.67 7.67 -22.17
CA GLU A 288 -17.99 9.10 -22.05
C GLU A 288 -17.43 9.74 -20.76
N LEU A 289 -16.97 8.91 -19.80
CA LEU A 289 -16.40 9.34 -18.53
C LEU A 289 -14.88 9.53 -18.66
N SER A 290 -14.36 10.66 -18.16
CA SER A 290 -12.92 10.90 -18.04
C SER A 290 -12.30 10.00 -16.96
N ILE A 291 -10.96 9.83 -16.95
CA ILE A 291 -10.28 9.13 -15.85
C ILE A 291 -10.53 9.84 -14.51
N ALA A 292 -10.66 11.15 -14.50
CA ALA A 292 -11.05 11.90 -13.31
C ALA A 292 -12.48 11.56 -12.85
N ASP A 293 -13.45 11.47 -13.76
CA ASP A 293 -14.83 11.07 -13.42
C ASP A 293 -14.86 9.64 -12.83
N ARG A 294 -14.09 8.71 -13.43
CA ARG A 294 -13.92 7.33 -12.93
C ARG A 294 -13.22 7.28 -11.57
N ALA A 295 -12.18 8.09 -11.37
CA ALA A 295 -11.45 8.19 -10.10
C ALA A 295 -12.34 8.76 -8.99
N THR A 296 -13.15 9.78 -9.27
CA THR A 296 -14.19 10.29 -8.36
C THR A 296 -15.17 9.19 -7.93
N ILE A 297 -15.65 8.36 -8.87
CA ILE A 297 -16.55 7.22 -8.57
C ILE A 297 -15.85 6.13 -7.72
N SER A 298 -14.58 5.86 -8.01
CA SER A 298 -13.79 4.82 -7.34
C SER A 298 -13.32 5.26 -5.94
N ASN A 299 -13.14 6.57 -5.73
CA ASN A 299 -12.75 7.16 -4.44
C ASN A 299 -13.78 6.86 -3.33
N MET A 300 -15.09 6.92 -3.66
CA MET A 300 -16.19 6.69 -2.71
C MET A 300 -16.55 5.21 -2.52
N CYS A 301 -15.71 4.28 -2.96
CA CYS A 301 -15.91 2.84 -2.76
C CYS A 301 -16.15 2.42 -1.29
N PRO A 302 -15.42 2.97 -0.30
CA PRO A 302 -15.70 2.71 1.12
C PRO A 302 -17.09 3.21 1.58
N GLU A 303 -17.64 4.23 0.92
CA GLU A 303 -18.90 4.87 1.31
C GLU A 303 -20.15 4.14 0.79
N TYR A 304 -20.03 3.41 -0.32
CA TYR A 304 -21.00 2.36 -0.69
C TYR A 304 -20.67 0.99 -0.09
N GLY A 305 -19.42 0.76 0.33
CA GLY A 305 -18.99 -0.39 1.15
C GLY A 305 -18.33 -1.54 0.37
N ALA A 306 -18.14 -1.42 -0.95
CA ALA A 306 -17.42 -2.41 -1.72
C ALA A 306 -15.91 -2.37 -1.42
N THR A 307 -15.21 -3.46 -1.71
CA THR A 307 -13.75 -3.53 -1.50
C THR A 307 -12.98 -2.83 -2.63
N VAL A 308 -13.49 -2.90 -3.87
CA VAL A 308 -12.89 -2.34 -5.10
C VAL A 308 -14.02 -1.83 -6.00
N GLY A 309 -13.81 -0.67 -6.65
CA GLY A 309 -14.72 -0.09 -7.65
C GLY A 309 -14.02 0.07 -9.00
N PHE A 310 -13.95 -1.01 -9.79
CA PHE A 310 -12.98 -1.17 -10.88
C PHE A 310 -13.43 -0.62 -12.24
N PHE A 311 -12.57 0.17 -12.88
CA PHE A 311 -12.68 0.55 -14.29
C PHE A 311 -11.50 -0.03 -15.08
N PRO A 312 -11.69 -1.10 -15.87
CA PRO A 312 -10.63 -1.70 -16.70
C PRO A 312 -9.90 -0.69 -17.62
N VAL A 313 -8.63 -0.95 -17.92
CA VAL A 313 -7.79 -0.06 -18.74
C VAL A 313 -8.26 -0.03 -20.19
N ASP A 314 -8.53 1.18 -20.70
CA ASP A 314 -8.98 1.47 -22.06
C ASP A 314 -8.15 2.60 -22.71
N ASP A 315 -8.57 3.09 -23.89
CA ASP A 315 -7.91 4.21 -24.55
C ASP A 315 -7.92 5.51 -23.72
N LYS A 316 -8.96 5.75 -22.90
CA LYS A 316 -9.00 6.91 -21.99
C LYS A 316 -7.94 6.83 -20.90
N ALA A 317 -7.61 5.65 -20.42
CA ALA A 317 -6.48 5.47 -19.50
C ALA A 317 -5.15 5.79 -20.19
N LEU A 318 -4.95 5.36 -21.44
CA LEU A 318 -3.75 5.71 -22.21
C LEU A 318 -3.67 7.22 -22.50
N ASP A 319 -4.77 7.87 -22.84
CA ASP A 319 -4.84 9.33 -23.03
C ASP A 319 -4.48 10.09 -21.74
N TYR A 320 -4.99 9.66 -20.59
CA TYR A 320 -4.63 10.28 -19.31
C TYR A 320 -3.15 10.06 -18.94
N LEU A 321 -2.57 8.90 -19.27
CA LEU A 321 -1.13 8.65 -19.09
C LEU A 321 -0.29 9.56 -20.02
N ARG A 322 -0.75 9.86 -21.25
CA ARG A 322 -0.14 10.87 -22.13
C ARG A 322 -0.27 12.28 -21.53
N GLN A 323 -1.46 12.63 -21.03
CA GLN A 323 -1.75 13.94 -20.42
C GLN A 323 -0.92 14.19 -19.16
N THR A 324 -0.72 13.16 -18.32
CA THR A 324 0.14 13.17 -17.11
C THR A 324 1.64 12.93 -17.42
N ASN A 325 2.07 13.25 -18.64
CA ASN A 325 3.45 13.21 -19.12
C ASN A 325 4.21 11.88 -18.87
N ARG A 326 3.53 10.73 -18.99
CA ARG A 326 4.22 9.43 -18.93
C ARG A 326 5.04 9.20 -20.21
N PRO A 327 6.26 8.64 -20.13
CA PRO A 327 7.09 8.39 -21.31
C PRO A 327 6.40 7.50 -22.36
N GLY A 328 6.39 7.95 -23.62
CA GLY A 328 5.66 7.27 -24.71
C GLY A 328 6.00 5.80 -24.89
N GLU A 329 7.27 5.40 -24.73
CA GLU A 329 7.69 4.00 -24.80
C GLU A 329 7.10 3.14 -23.67
N LYS A 330 6.91 3.70 -22.46
CA LYS A 330 6.21 3.01 -21.38
C LYS A 330 4.73 2.81 -21.71
N ILE A 331 4.07 3.81 -22.29
CA ILE A 331 2.66 3.72 -22.71
C ILE A 331 2.48 2.66 -23.80
N LYS A 332 3.36 2.62 -24.82
CA LYS A 332 3.39 1.56 -25.83
C LYS A 332 3.56 0.17 -25.20
N ALA A 333 4.44 0.04 -24.21
CA ALA A 333 4.65 -1.22 -23.49
C ALA A 333 3.42 -1.66 -22.68
N MET A 334 2.79 -0.73 -21.96
CA MET A 334 1.53 -0.96 -21.25
C MET A 334 0.43 -1.44 -22.19
N GLU A 335 0.20 -0.72 -23.28
CA GLU A 335 -0.81 -1.06 -24.29
C GLU A 335 -0.55 -2.44 -24.91
N LYS A 336 0.69 -2.70 -25.34
CA LYS A 336 1.07 -3.97 -25.98
C LYS A 336 0.98 -5.15 -25.01
N TYR A 337 1.40 -4.98 -23.76
CA TYR A 337 1.23 -5.99 -22.70
C TYR A 337 -0.26 -6.27 -22.43
N LEU A 338 -1.04 -5.24 -22.09
CA LEU A 338 -2.45 -5.39 -21.70
C LEU A 338 -3.32 -5.97 -22.83
N LYS A 339 -3.04 -5.61 -24.10
CA LYS A 339 -3.70 -6.23 -25.27
C LYS A 339 -3.28 -7.69 -25.48
N THR A 340 -2.05 -8.07 -25.11
CA THR A 340 -1.57 -9.46 -25.23
C THR A 340 -2.14 -10.36 -24.12
N VAL A 341 -2.16 -9.92 -22.86
CA VAL A 341 -2.77 -10.67 -21.74
C VAL A 341 -4.30 -10.51 -21.62
N ARG A 342 -4.92 -9.82 -22.59
CA ARG A 342 -6.37 -9.54 -22.65
C ARG A 342 -6.93 -8.87 -21.38
N MET A 343 -6.20 -7.88 -20.88
CA MET A 343 -6.59 -6.96 -19.80
C MET A 343 -6.91 -5.54 -20.29
N PHE A 344 -6.81 -5.28 -21.60
CA PHE A 344 -7.26 -4.05 -22.25
C PHE A 344 -8.73 -4.16 -22.68
N ARG A 345 -9.56 -3.15 -22.39
CA ARG A 345 -11.03 -3.18 -22.54
C ARG A 345 -11.52 -2.15 -23.55
N ASP A 346 -12.35 -2.58 -24.51
CA ASP A 346 -13.19 -1.67 -25.31
C ASP A 346 -14.64 -1.66 -24.78
N PHE A 347 -14.99 -0.67 -23.96
CA PHE A 347 -16.31 -0.53 -23.34
C PHE A 347 -17.49 -0.42 -24.33
N ARG A 348 -17.25 -0.22 -25.64
CA ARG A 348 -18.29 -0.23 -26.67
C ARG A 348 -18.51 -1.63 -27.26
N ASN A 349 -17.55 -2.53 -27.11
CA ASN A 349 -17.65 -3.92 -27.54
C ASN A 349 -18.21 -4.81 -26.42
N ALA A 350 -19.50 -5.18 -26.56
CA ALA A 350 -20.18 -6.08 -25.64
C ALA A 350 -19.72 -7.55 -25.72
N SER A 351 -19.04 -7.98 -26.79
CA SER A 351 -18.46 -9.35 -26.87
C SER A 351 -17.25 -9.56 -25.94
N GLN A 352 -16.76 -8.48 -25.32
CA GLN A 352 -15.74 -8.48 -24.27
C GLN A 352 -16.33 -8.28 -22.86
N ASP A 353 -17.65 -8.21 -22.70
CA ASP A 353 -18.25 -8.07 -21.36
C ASP A 353 -18.07 -9.38 -20.56
N PRO A 354 -17.50 -9.32 -19.33
CA PRO A 354 -17.37 -10.48 -18.46
C PRO A 354 -18.71 -11.07 -18.01
N ILE A 355 -18.65 -12.30 -17.49
CA ILE A 355 -19.77 -12.86 -16.72
C ILE A 355 -19.62 -12.36 -15.27
N PHE A 356 -20.54 -11.50 -14.84
CA PHE A 356 -20.60 -10.96 -13.47
C PHE A 356 -21.48 -11.83 -12.55
N SER A 357 -21.32 -11.67 -11.23
CA SER A 357 -22.19 -12.32 -10.23
C SER A 357 -23.62 -11.79 -10.29
N GLU A 358 -23.73 -10.48 -10.51
CA GLU A 358 -24.94 -9.66 -10.46
C GLU A 358 -24.75 -8.53 -11.49
N ILE A 359 -25.80 -8.08 -12.17
CA ILE A 359 -25.73 -6.91 -13.07
C ILE A 359 -26.74 -5.86 -12.60
N VAL A 360 -26.28 -4.60 -12.51
CA VAL A 360 -27.09 -3.43 -12.19
C VAL A 360 -26.81 -2.34 -13.21
N GLU A 361 -27.85 -1.64 -13.66
CA GLU A 361 -27.74 -0.63 -14.73
C GLU A 361 -28.00 0.79 -14.21
N LEU A 362 -27.33 1.78 -14.82
CA LEU A 362 -27.57 3.21 -14.64
C LEU A 362 -27.55 3.93 -16.00
N ASP A 363 -28.63 4.62 -16.34
CA ASP A 363 -28.63 5.61 -17.42
C ASP A 363 -28.18 6.97 -16.87
N LEU A 364 -27.09 7.50 -17.41
CA LEU A 364 -26.51 8.78 -17.05
C LEU A 364 -27.48 9.96 -17.25
N SER A 365 -28.52 9.84 -18.09
CA SER A 365 -29.51 10.91 -18.27
C SER A 365 -30.49 11.05 -17.10
N THR A 366 -30.51 10.09 -16.17
CA THR A 366 -31.36 10.11 -14.96
C THR A 366 -30.66 10.78 -13.77
N VAL A 367 -29.38 11.11 -13.89
CA VAL A 367 -28.62 11.81 -12.86
C VAL A 367 -29.03 13.28 -12.83
N VAL A 368 -29.30 13.81 -11.63
CA VAL A 368 -29.67 15.21 -11.40
C VAL A 368 -28.79 15.82 -10.31
N SER A 369 -28.62 17.14 -10.34
CA SER A 369 -27.80 17.89 -9.39
C SER A 369 -28.19 17.57 -7.94
N SER A 370 -27.22 17.22 -7.10
CA SER A 370 -27.44 16.59 -5.80
C SER A 370 -26.36 16.96 -4.77
N ILE A 371 -26.73 16.80 -3.50
CA ILE A 371 -25.81 16.79 -2.36
C ILE A 371 -26.07 15.56 -1.49
N SER A 372 -25.18 15.23 -0.55
CA SER A 372 -25.42 14.18 0.44
C SER A 372 -25.25 14.70 1.86
N GLY A 373 -26.24 14.44 2.73
CA GLY A 373 -26.21 14.92 4.11
C GLY A 373 -27.54 14.78 4.87
N PRO A 374 -27.60 15.27 6.12
CA PRO A 374 -26.57 16.09 6.77
C PRO A 374 -25.51 15.31 7.57
N LYS A 375 -25.57 13.97 7.61
CA LYS A 375 -24.68 13.14 8.46
C LYS A 375 -24.10 11.87 7.84
N ARG A 376 -24.48 11.46 6.62
CA ARG A 376 -23.88 10.30 5.93
C ARG A 376 -23.68 10.55 4.42
N PRO A 377 -22.72 9.88 3.75
CA PRO A 377 -22.44 10.11 2.33
C PRO A 377 -23.48 9.53 1.35
N HIS A 378 -24.21 8.50 1.77
CA HIS A 378 -25.30 7.88 0.99
C HIS A 378 -26.67 8.53 1.22
N ASP A 379 -26.80 9.50 2.14
CA ASP A 379 -28.02 10.30 2.34
C ASP A 379 -28.16 11.37 1.25
N ARG A 380 -28.18 10.94 -0.02
CA ARG A 380 -28.30 11.82 -1.19
C ARG A 380 -29.69 12.45 -1.27
N VAL A 381 -29.67 13.78 -1.32
CA VAL A 381 -30.79 14.70 -1.57
C VAL A 381 -30.54 15.37 -2.93
N SER A 382 -31.56 15.59 -3.74
CA SER A 382 -31.44 16.48 -4.91
C SER A 382 -31.27 17.93 -4.46
N VAL A 383 -30.75 18.78 -5.34
CA VAL A 383 -30.65 20.22 -5.06
C VAL A 383 -32.04 20.88 -4.95
N THR A 384 -33.07 20.33 -5.61
CA THR A 384 -34.46 20.78 -5.54
C THR A 384 -35.11 20.51 -4.18
N ASP A 385 -34.87 19.33 -3.60
CA ASP A 385 -35.62 18.86 -2.42
C ASP A 385 -34.97 19.34 -1.09
N MET A 386 -33.77 19.94 -1.19
CA MET A 386 -32.91 20.30 -0.05
C MET A 386 -33.59 21.26 0.95
N LEU A 387 -34.37 22.23 0.48
CA LEU A 387 -35.14 23.15 1.33
C LEU A 387 -36.10 22.38 2.26
N GLU A 388 -36.76 21.34 1.75
CA GLU A 388 -37.77 20.56 2.47
C GLU A 388 -37.13 19.47 3.33
N ASP A 389 -36.10 18.79 2.81
CA ASP A 389 -35.30 17.79 3.52
C ASP A 389 -34.69 18.35 4.81
N PHE A 390 -34.08 19.55 4.75
CA PHE A 390 -33.46 20.13 5.94
C PHE A 390 -34.49 20.64 6.96
N LYS A 391 -35.58 21.28 6.52
CA LYS A 391 -36.70 21.65 7.41
C LYS A 391 -37.25 20.42 8.14
N SER A 392 -37.39 19.30 7.44
CA SER A 392 -37.77 18.00 8.01
C SER A 392 -36.71 17.49 9.00
N CYS A 393 -35.43 17.56 8.65
CA CYS A 393 -34.33 17.16 9.52
C CYS A 393 -34.27 17.95 10.84
N LEU A 394 -34.69 19.21 10.89
CA LEU A 394 -34.69 19.99 12.13
C LEU A 394 -35.64 19.38 13.20
N VAL A 395 -36.86 19.03 12.81
CA VAL A 395 -37.90 18.49 13.72
C VAL A 395 -37.88 16.97 13.88
N ASN A 396 -37.34 16.24 12.91
CA ASN A 396 -37.22 14.78 12.96
C ASN A 396 -36.45 14.31 14.22
N LYS A 397 -36.88 13.19 14.81
CA LYS A 397 -36.22 12.54 15.96
C LYS A 397 -34.72 12.40 15.73
N VAL A 398 -33.92 12.67 16.77
CA VAL A 398 -32.44 12.66 16.73
C VAL A 398 -31.92 11.39 16.06
N GLY A 399 -31.14 11.57 14.98
CA GLY A 399 -30.60 10.49 14.16
C GLY A 399 -29.80 11.03 12.97
N PHE A 400 -29.67 10.23 11.90
CA PHE A 400 -28.95 10.64 10.69
C PHE A 400 -29.65 11.78 9.92
N LYS A 401 -30.98 11.78 9.89
CA LYS A 401 -31.85 12.76 9.22
C LYS A 401 -32.77 13.47 10.23
N GLY A 402 -32.23 13.79 11.41
CA GLY A 402 -32.99 14.35 12.52
C GLY A 402 -32.16 15.02 13.61
N TYR A 403 -32.61 16.18 14.10
CA TYR A 403 -32.01 16.97 15.16
C TYR A 403 -32.87 17.10 16.43
N GLY A 404 -34.14 16.69 16.37
CA GLY A 404 -35.06 16.67 17.51
C GLY A 404 -35.40 18.04 18.10
N LEU A 405 -35.38 19.10 17.28
CA LEU A 405 -35.76 20.44 17.72
C LEU A 405 -37.28 20.56 17.88
N ALA A 406 -37.70 21.29 18.91
CA ALA A 406 -39.12 21.64 19.07
C ALA A 406 -39.53 22.65 17.97
N PRO A 407 -40.75 22.58 17.40
CA PRO A 407 -41.18 23.43 16.28
C PRO A 407 -41.02 24.93 16.53
N GLU A 408 -41.14 25.35 17.78
CA GLU A 408 -41.09 26.75 18.23
C GLU A 408 -39.69 27.36 18.07
N VAL A 409 -38.62 26.55 18.13
CA VAL A 409 -37.23 27.03 18.00
C VAL A 409 -36.67 26.90 16.58
N VAL A 410 -37.38 26.24 15.65
CA VAL A 410 -36.90 25.99 14.27
C VAL A 410 -36.55 27.28 13.52
N ASN A 411 -37.27 28.37 13.78
CA ASN A 411 -37.09 29.66 13.11
C ASN A 411 -36.19 30.64 13.91
N VAL A 412 -35.50 30.18 14.96
CA VAL A 412 -34.60 31.01 15.77
C VAL A 412 -33.51 31.64 14.89
N THR A 413 -33.35 32.94 15.09
CA THR A 413 -32.54 33.85 14.28
C THR A 413 -31.77 34.75 15.25
N VAL A 414 -30.45 34.77 15.15
CA VAL A 414 -29.53 35.28 16.19
C VAL A 414 -28.60 36.33 15.60
N PRO A 415 -28.64 37.60 16.07
CA PRO A 415 -27.65 38.60 15.69
C PRO A 415 -26.31 38.34 16.40
N PHE A 416 -25.20 38.62 15.71
CA PHE A 416 -23.85 38.56 16.26
C PHE A 416 -22.93 39.57 15.56
N ILE A 417 -21.82 39.96 16.20
CA ILE A 417 -20.88 40.94 15.66
C ILE A 417 -19.65 40.21 15.10
N PHE A 418 -19.30 40.51 13.85
CA PHE A 418 -18.08 40.05 13.18
C PHE A 418 -17.40 41.25 12.52
N GLU A 419 -16.10 41.45 12.77
CA GLU A 419 -15.33 42.59 12.24
C GLU A 419 -16.00 43.97 12.43
N GLY A 420 -16.70 44.16 13.56
CA GLY A 420 -17.40 45.41 13.90
C GLY A 420 -18.71 45.65 13.12
N ARG A 421 -19.23 44.65 12.42
CA ARG A 421 -20.54 44.69 11.73
C ARG A 421 -21.48 43.61 12.30
N GLU A 422 -22.76 43.92 12.34
CA GLU A 422 -23.78 42.95 12.72
C GLU A 422 -24.11 42.01 11.55
N TYR A 423 -24.15 40.72 11.84
CA TYR A 423 -24.61 39.65 10.96
C TYR A 423 -25.61 38.76 11.70
N THR A 424 -26.18 37.78 11.02
CA THR A 424 -27.25 36.94 11.58
C THR A 424 -27.06 35.48 11.24
N LEU A 425 -27.11 34.61 12.26
CA LEU A 425 -27.15 33.16 12.10
C LEU A 425 -28.55 32.60 12.38
N ARG A 426 -28.85 31.47 11.76
CA ARG A 426 -30.06 30.67 11.97
C ARG A 426 -29.74 29.19 11.77
N HIS A 427 -30.69 28.32 12.08
CA HIS A 427 -30.64 26.94 11.59
C HIS A 427 -30.50 26.95 10.06
N GLY A 428 -29.53 26.20 9.52
CA GLY A 428 -29.23 26.16 8.09
C GLY A 428 -28.17 27.14 7.60
N SER A 429 -27.72 28.12 8.41
CA SER A 429 -26.61 29.01 8.03
C SER A 429 -25.33 28.23 7.71
N VAL A 430 -24.70 28.56 6.58
CA VAL A 430 -23.39 28.03 6.17
C VAL A 430 -22.31 28.84 6.88
N VAL A 431 -21.49 28.16 7.69
CA VAL A 431 -20.38 28.79 8.43
C VAL A 431 -19.01 28.30 7.93
N LEU A 432 -18.99 27.20 7.17
CA LEU A 432 -17.80 26.60 6.58
C LEU A 432 -18.13 26.16 5.14
N ALA A 433 -17.28 26.54 4.18
CA ALA A 433 -17.41 26.16 2.77
C ALA A 433 -16.03 25.77 2.20
N ALA A 434 -15.82 24.50 1.87
CA ALA A 434 -14.50 23.97 1.55
C ALA A 434 -14.44 23.21 0.23
N ILE A 435 -13.66 23.74 -0.72
CA ILE A 435 -13.25 23.00 -1.91
C ILE A 435 -11.99 22.21 -1.52
N THR A 436 -12.15 20.91 -1.35
CA THR A 436 -11.19 20.03 -0.67
C THR A 436 -11.32 18.59 -1.19
N SER A 437 -10.50 17.68 -0.65
CA SER A 437 -10.37 16.26 -1.01
C SER A 437 -9.83 15.95 -2.40
N CYS A 438 -9.02 14.89 -2.48
CA CYS A 438 -8.66 14.21 -3.73
C CYS A 438 -9.89 13.75 -4.53
N THR A 439 -11.05 13.50 -3.90
CA THR A 439 -12.32 13.06 -4.54
C THR A 439 -12.73 13.96 -5.70
N ASN A 440 -12.56 15.28 -5.54
CA ASN A 440 -13.01 16.30 -6.50
C ASN A 440 -11.87 17.22 -6.97
N THR A 441 -10.82 17.46 -6.16
CA THR A 441 -9.70 18.32 -6.59
C THR A 441 -8.77 17.66 -7.62
N SER A 442 -8.88 16.33 -7.81
CA SER A 442 -8.26 15.59 -8.92
C SER A 442 -9.05 15.64 -10.23
N ASN A 443 -10.19 16.31 -10.25
CA ASN A 443 -11.08 16.39 -11.40
C ASN A 443 -11.11 17.81 -11.97
N PRO A 444 -10.36 18.08 -13.05
CA PRO A 444 -10.27 19.43 -13.62
C PRO A 444 -11.61 19.98 -14.07
N SER A 445 -12.54 19.14 -14.54
CA SER A 445 -13.86 19.58 -14.99
C SER A 445 -14.63 20.31 -13.87
N VAL A 446 -14.70 19.75 -12.66
CA VAL A 446 -15.40 20.41 -11.54
C VAL A 446 -14.60 21.56 -10.91
N MET A 447 -13.27 21.52 -10.96
CA MET A 447 -12.41 22.60 -10.46
C MET A 447 -12.42 23.84 -11.36
N LEU A 448 -12.31 23.65 -12.67
CA LEU A 448 -12.49 24.72 -13.66
C LEU A 448 -13.94 25.21 -13.68
N GLY A 449 -14.92 24.31 -13.53
CA GLY A 449 -16.32 24.69 -13.33
C GLY A 449 -16.53 25.62 -12.13
N ALA A 450 -15.92 25.30 -10.98
CA ALA A 450 -15.95 26.17 -9.80
C ALA A 450 -15.32 27.54 -10.07
N GLY A 451 -14.19 27.59 -10.76
CA GLY A 451 -13.56 28.85 -11.17
C GLY A 451 -14.40 29.68 -12.15
N LEU A 452 -15.06 29.03 -13.12
CA LEU A 452 -15.97 29.68 -14.06
C LEU A 452 -17.25 30.21 -13.40
N LEU A 453 -17.81 29.46 -12.44
CA LEU A 453 -18.94 29.92 -11.62
C LEU A 453 -18.53 31.09 -10.72
N ALA A 454 -17.36 31.03 -10.08
CA ALA A 454 -16.81 32.13 -9.28
C ALA A 454 -16.64 33.40 -10.13
N LYS A 455 -16.09 33.26 -11.34
CA LYS A 455 -15.97 34.34 -12.31
C LYS A 455 -17.33 34.98 -12.63
N ARG A 456 -18.32 34.17 -13.03
CA ARG A 456 -19.67 34.67 -13.36
C ARG A 456 -20.36 35.31 -12.15
N ALA A 457 -20.20 34.75 -10.95
CA ALA A 457 -20.74 35.31 -9.72
C ALA A 457 -20.17 36.71 -9.41
N VAL A 458 -18.85 36.87 -9.51
CA VAL A 458 -18.15 38.14 -9.25
C VAL A 458 -18.44 39.17 -10.34
N GLU A 459 -18.50 38.75 -11.61
CA GLU A 459 -18.91 39.62 -12.73
C GLU A 459 -20.40 40.02 -12.64
N ALA A 460 -21.22 39.18 -12.00
CA ALA A 460 -22.58 39.52 -11.56
C ALA A 460 -22.63 40.27 -10.20
N GLY A 461 -21.51 40.64 -9.59
CA GLY A 461 -21.47 41.42 -8.34
C GLY A 461 -21.88 40.67 -7.07
N LEU A 462 -21.95 39.34 -7.09
CA LEU A 462 -22.23 38.51 -5.91
C LEU A 462 -20.97 38.37 -5.03
N THR A 463 -21.18 38.19 -3.72
CA THR A 463 -20.10 38.04 -2.72
C THR A 463 -20.45 36.99 -1.67
N VAL A 464 -19.43 36.47 -0.97
CA VAL A 464 -19.61 35.57 0.19
C VAL A 464 -19.46 36.37 1.48
N ALA A 465 -20.39 36.22 2.43
CA ALA A 465 -20.34 36.93 3.71
C ALA A 465 -19.01 36.67 4.48
N PRO A 466 -18.44 37.67 5.18
CA PRO A 466 -17.05 37.59 5.67
C PRO A 466 -16.85 36.53 6.77
N TYR A 467 -17.86 36.29 7.60
CA TYR A 467 -17.84 35.27 8.66
C TYR A 467 -17.82 33.82 8.14
N VAL A 468 -18.11 33.58 6.85
CA VAL A 468 -18.10 32.22 6.28
C VAL A 468 -16.66 31.81 6.03
N LYS A 469 -16.23 30.70 6.66
CA LYS A 469 -14.89 30.15 6.48
C LYS A 469 -14.77 29.42 5.13
N THR A 470 -14.42 30.19 4.10
CA THR A 470 -14.13 29.70 2.74
C THR A 470 -12.69 29.18 2.64
N SER A 471 -12.49 28.11 1.85
CA SER A 471 -11.17 27.49 1.67
C SER A 471 -11.06 26.68 0.39
N LEU A 472 -9.89 26.74 -0.26
CA LEU A 472 -9.49 25.87 -1.37
C LEU A 472 -8.21 25.09 -1.00
N SER A 473 -8.31 23.76 -0.95
CA SER A 473 -7.24 22.82 -0.59
C SER A 473 -6.96 21.85 -1.73
N PRO A 474 -6.11 22.20 -2.72
CA PRO A 474 -5.89 21.38 -3.91
C PRO A 474 -5.07 20.12 -3.61
N GLY A 475 -5.39 18.99 -4.25
CA GLY A 475 -4.67 17.74 -4.07
C GLY A 475 -3.39 17.57 -4.88
N SER A 476 -3.02 18.50 -5.76
CA SER A 476 -1.65 18.64 -6.30
C SER A 476 -1.40 20.08 -6.77
N GLY A 477 -0.14 20.43 -7.00
CA GLY A 477 0.25 21.73 -7.57
C GLY A 477 -0.28 21.96 -8.99
N VAL A 478 -0.64 20.90 -9.73
CA VAL A 478 -1.17 21.00 -11.11
C VAL A 478 -2.51 21.73 -11.12
N VAL A 479 -3.32 21.54 -10.07
CA VAL A 479 -4.62 22.19 -9.88
C VAL A 479 -4.47 23.71 -9.80
N THR A 480 -3.50 24.19 -9.02
CA THR A 480 -3.20 25.62 -8.95
C THR A 480 -2.75 26.15 -10.30
N TYR A 481 -1.91 25.40 -11.01
CA TYR A 481 -1.39 25.78 -12.33
C TYR A 481 -2.52 26.04 -13.34
N TYR A 482 -3.42 25.08 -13.57
CA TYR A 482 -4.48 25.29 -14.56
C TYR A 482 -5.52 26.32 -14.13
N LEU A 483 -5.77 26.52 -12.82
CA LEU A 483 -6.65 27.59 -12.32
C LEU A 483 -6.03 28.99 -12.48
N GLN A 484 -4.70 29.10 -12.38
CA GLN A 484 -3.97 30.34 -12.65
C GLN A 484 -3.97 30.66 -14.15
N GLU A 485 -3.58 29.70 -15.00
CA GLU A 485 -3.50 29.88 -16.46
C GLU A 485 -4.86 30.10 -17.12
N SER A 486 -5.93 29.48 -16.61
CA SER A 486 -7.30 29.77 -17.07
C SER A 486 -7.85 31.10 -16.54
N GLY A 487 -7.10 31.83 -15.72
CA GLY A 487 -7.44 33.16 -15.22
C GLY A 487 -8.57 33.20 -14.18
N VAL A 488 -8.90 32.07 -13.53
CA VAL A 488 -10.05 31.99 -12.61
C VAL A 488 -9.69 32.23 -11.14
N VAL A 489 -8.41 32.07 -10.75
CA VAL A 489 -7.95 32.31 -9.37
C VAL A 489 -8.37 33.67 -8.81
N PRO A 490 -8.22 34.82 -9.49
CA PRO A 490 -8.59 36.12 -8.92
C PRO A 490 -10.04 36.18 -8.44
N TYR A 491 -10.97 35.58 -9.19
CA TYR A 491 -12.39 35.54 -8.86
C TYR A 491 -12.70 34.57 -7.70
N LEU A 492 -12.00 33.43 -7.63
CA LEU A 492 -12.04 32.52 -6.47
C LEU A 492 -11.59 33.26 -5.19
N GLN A 493 -10.49 34.02 -5.27
CA GLN A 493 -9.99 34.86 -4.17
C GLN A 493 -10.98 35.97 -3.77
N THR A 494 -11.67 36.61 -4.72
CA THR A 494 -12.74 37.59 -4.40
C THR A 494 -13.89 36.98 -3.60
N LEU A 495 -14.21 35.69 -3.83
CA LEU A 495 -15.18 34.94 -3.01
C LEU A 495 -14.56 34.28 -1.76
N GLY A 496 -13.27 34.52 -1.50
CA GLY A 496 -12.52 34.02 -0.35
C GLY A 496 -11.99 32.60 -0.47
N PHE A 497 -12.13 31.95 -1.62
CA PHE A 497 -11.55 30.64 -1.93
C PHE A 497 -10.07 30.77 -2.34
N ASP A 498 -9.29 31.46 -1.51
CA ASP A 498 -7.83 31.41 -1.55
C ASP A 498 -7.33 29.97 -1.37
N ILE A 499 -6.18 29.68 -1.98
CA ILE A 499 -5.46 28.42 -1.76
C ILE A 499 -4.89 28.46 -0.34
N VAL A 500 -5.26 27.47 0.48
CA VAL A 500 -4.89 27.41 1.90
C VAL A 500 -3.87 26.31 2.23
N GLY A 501 -3.52 25.46 1.26
CA GLY A 501 -2.51 24.40 1.42
C GLY A 501 -2.78 23.18 0.53
N TYR A 502 -1.77 22.33 0.36
CA TYR A 502 -1.84 21.11 -0.46
C TYR A 502 -1.86 19.87 0.44
N GLY A 503 -3.05 19.49 0.89
CA GLY A 503 -3.26 18.37 1.80
C GLY A 503 -4.74 18.15 2.13
N CYS A 504 -5.03 17.11 2.93
CA CYS A 504 -6.39 16.67 3.20
C CYS A 504 -7.26 17.69 3.96
N MET A 505 -6.64 18.52 4.81
CA MET A 505 -7.25 19.69 5.46
C MET A 505 -8.70 19.43 5.95
N THR A 506 -9.68 20.21 5.51
CA THR A 506 -11.09 20.09 5.92
C THR A 506 -11.69 18.69 5.68
N CYS A 507 -11.26 17.94 4.66
CA CYS A 507 -11.77 16.59 4.40
C CYS A 507 -11.39 15.57 5.50
N ILE A 508 -10.28 15.79 6.22
CA ILE A 508 -9.86 14.93 7.33
C ILE A 508 -10.26 15.48 8.70
N GLY A 509 -10.98 16.60 8.75
CA GLY A 509 -11.31 17.33 9.98
C GLY A 509 -10.25 18.34 10.43
N ASN A 510 -9.18 18.54 9.65
CA ASN A 510 -8.18 19.59 9.88
C ASN A 510 -8.68 20.95 9.33
N SER A 511 -9.91 21.33 9.67
CA SER A 511 -10.59 22.55 9.22
C SER A 511 -10.11 23.84 9.91
N GLY A 512 -9.24 23.73 10.91
CA GLY A 512 -8.84 24.84 11.78
C GLY A 512 -10.02 25.43 12.57
N PRO A 513 -9.82 26.55 13.29
CA PRO A 513 -10.86 27.19 14.08
C PRO A 513 -11.86 27.96 13.20
N LEU A 514 -13.13 28.01 13.60
CA LEU A 514 -14.01 29.15 13.25
C LEU A 514 -13.68 30.33 14.19
N ASP A 515 -14.12 31.54 13.81
CA ASP A 515 -13.99 32.71 14.68
C ASP A 515 -14.81 32.55 15.97
N ASP A 516 -14.27 33.04 17.09
CA ASP A 516 -14.89 32.89 18.41
C ASP A 516 -16.31 33.49 18.48
N SER A 517 -16.61 34.59 17.76
CA SER A 517 -17.96 35.17 17.77
C SER A 517 -18.98 34.32 17.01
N VAL A 518 -18.53 33.61 15.97
CA VAL A 518 -19.34 32.62 15.24
C VAL A 518 -19.59 31.39 16.11
N VAL A 519 -18.56 30.88 16.79
CA VAL A 519 -18.68 29.73 17.71
C VAL A 519 -19.61 30.06 18.88
N GLU A 520 -19.42 31.21 19.53
CA GLU A 520 -20.24 31.69 20.64
C GLU A 520 -21.71 31.83 20.25
N ALA A 521 -22.00 32.40 19.07
CA ALA A 521 -23.36 32.53 18.56
C ALA A 521 -24.02 31.17 18.27
N ILE A 522 -23.27 30.19 17.74
CA ILE A 522 -23.76 28.82 17.51
C ILE A 522 -24.06 28.11 18.84
N GLU A 523 -23.10 28.12 19.77
CA GLU A 523 -23.16 27.30 20.98
C GLU A 523 -24.16 27.82 22.01
N LYS A 524 -24.19 29.15 22.26
CA LYS A 524 -25.16 29.75 23.19
C LYS A 524 -26.62 29.53 22.78
N ASN A 525 -26.88 29.38 21.48
CA ASN A 525 -28.22 29.28 20.92
C ASN A 525 -28.52 27.89 20.34
N ASN A 526 -27.65 26.90 20.55
CA ASN A 526 -27.81 25.51 20.10
C ASN A 526 -28.13 25.35 18.59
N LEU A 527 -27.58 26.24 17.75
CA LEU A 527 -27.91 26.31 16.33
C LEU A 527 -27.47 25.04 15.57
N VAL A 528 -28.18 24.74 14.49
CA VAL A 528 -27.81 23.70 13.52
C VAL A 528 -27.19 24.41 12.31
N CYS A 529 -25.96 24.88 12.49
CA CYS A 529 -25.17 25.48 11.41
C CYS A 529 -24.42 24.41 10.59
N CYS A 530 -24.13 24.78 9.34
CA CYS A 530 -23.77 23.86 8.27
C CYS A 530 -22.34 24.05 7.79
N GLY A 531 -21.65 22.93 7.56
CA GLY A 531 -20.48 22.85 6.69
C GLY A 531 -20.87 22.29 5.32
N VAL A 532 -20.39 22.91 4.24
CA VAL A 532 -20.56 22.40 2.86
C VAL A 532 -19.18 22.14 2.27
N LEU A 533 -18.93 20.93 1.77
CA LEU A 533 -17.61 20.55 1.29
C LEU A 533 -17.63 19.59 0.09
N SER A 534 -16.59 19.63 -0.73
CA SER A 534 -16.37 18.67 -1.83
C SER A 534 -15.60 17.41 -1.39
N GLY A 535 -15.80 17.00 -0.13
CA GLY A 535 -15.26 15.76 0.42
C GLY A 535 -16.06 14.50 0.06
N ASN A 536 -15.72 13.40 0.71
CA ASN A 536 -16.41 12.10 0.61
C ASN A 536 -17.08 11.66 1.92
N ARG A 537 -16.80 12.32 3.06
CA ARG A 537 -17.33 11.99 4.39
C ARG A 537 -17.86 13.22 5.11
N ASN A 538 -18.98 13.07 5.81
CA ASN A 538 -19.75 14.16 6.43
C ASN A 538 -20.38 13.76 7.78
N PHE A 539 -19.81 12.80 8.49
CA PHE A 539 -20.30 12.35 9.80
C PHE A 539 -20.30 13.50 10.83
N GLU A 540 -21.26 13.49 11.77
CA GLU A 540 -21.39 14.54 12.79
C GLU A 540 -20.11 14.60 13.66
N GLY A 541 -19.58 15.82 13.86
CA GLY A 541 -18.31 16.05 14.56
C GLY A 541 -17.05 15.69 13.77
N ARG A 542 -17.14 15.24 12.51
CA ARG A 542 -15.96 14.89 11.68
C ARG A 542 -15.30 16.08 10.98
N ILE A 543 -16.08 17.09 10.60
CA ILE A 543 -15.62 18.22 9.77
C ILE A 543 -15.13 19.40 10.62
N HIS A 544 -15.99 19.91 11.50
CA HIS A 544 -15.67 20.91 12.52
C HIS A 544 -16.59 20.67 13.74
N PRO A 545 -16.16 20.93 14.99
CA PRO A 545 -17.00 20.68 16.17
C PRO A 545 -18.35 21.41 16.15
N SER A 546 -18.37 22.65 15.65
CA SER A 546 -19.56 23.51 15.60
C SER A 546 -20.48 23.25 14.39
N THR A 547 -20.13 22.36 13.45
CA THR A 547 -20.98 22.04 12.29
C THR A 547 -21.75 20.73 12.51
N ARG A 548 -22.97 20.86 13.06
CA ARG A 548 -23.89 19.73 13.33
C ARG A 548 -24.50 19.14 12.07
N ALA A 549 -24.54 19.90 10.99
CA ALA A 549 -24.96 19.45 9.65
C ALA A 549 -23.79 19.60 8.68
N ASN A 550 -23.52 18.57 7.87
CA ASN A 550 -22.42 18.57 6.90
C ASN A 550 -22.90 17.97 5.57
N TYR A 551 -22.70 18.72 4.48
CA TYR A 551 -23.17 18.35 3.15
C TYR A 551 -22.01 18.14 2.18
N LEU A 552 -21.99 16.98 1.52
CA LEU A 552 -21.11 16.69 0.39
C LEU A 552 -21.74 17.26 -0.87
N ALA A 553 -20.98 18.11 -1.59
CA ALA A 553 -21.47 18.84 -2.75
C ALA A 553 -20.36 19.01 -3.80
N SER A 554 -20.72 19.26 -5.06
CA SER A 554 -19.72 19.59 -6.09
C SER A 554 -18.99 20.90 -5.74
N PRO A 555 -17.72 21.09 -6.15
CA PRO A 555 -17.01 22.37 -5.98
C PRO A 555 -17.80 23.61 -6.43
N MET A 556 -18.65 23.48 -7.45
CA MET A 556 -19.57 24.54 -7.88
C MET A 556 -20.70 24.81 -6.87
N LEU A 557 -21.33 23.76 -6.33
CA LEU A 557 -22.34 23.89 -5.28
C LEU A 557 -21.75 24.40 -3.95
N VAL A 558 -20.50 24.07 -3.62
CA VAL A 558 -19.80 24.65 -2.45
C VAL A 558 -19.76 26.18 -2.55
N ILE A 559 -19.47 26.74 -3.73
CA ILE A 559 -19.48 28.19 -3.96
C ILE A 559 -20.91 28.74 -3.93
N ALA A 560 -21.88 28.07 -4.57
CA ALA A 560 -23.28 28.51 -4.56
C ALA A 560 -23.86 28.63 -3.14
N TYR A 561 -23.65 27.61 -2.29
CA TYR A 561 -24.08 27.63 -0.88
C TYR A 561 -23.28 28.64 -0.03
N ALA A 562 -22.01 28.92 -0.36
CA ALA A 562 -21.25 29.99 0.30
C ALA A 562 -21.80 31.39 -0.02
N ILE A 563 -22.19 31.64 -1.28
CA ILE A 563 -22.83 32.91 -1.69
C ILE A 563 -24.21 33.06 -1.01
N ALA A 564 -25.03 32.00 -1.03
CA ALA A 564 -26.34 32.01 -0.39
C ALA A 564 -26.29 32.12 1.15
N GLY A 565 -25.15 31.80 1.77
CA GLY A 565 -24.94 31.85 3.23
C GLY A 565 -25.79 30.87 4.03
N ARG A 566 -26.56 30.00 3.37
CA ARG A 566 -27.53 29.07 3.96
C ARG A 566 -27.70 27.86 3.06
N VAL A 567 -28.02 26.70 3.64
CA VAL A 567 -28.32 25.47 2.88
C VAL A 567 -29.81 25.34 2.56
N ASP A 568 -30.69 25.98 3.33
CA ASP A 568 -32.14 25.93 3.19
C ASP A 568 -32.64 26.93 2.13
N ILE A 569 -32.19 26.76 0.88
CA ILE A 569 -32.53 27.63 -0.26
C ILE A 569 -33.04 26.80 -1.45
N ASP A 570 -34.10 27.29 -2.10
CA ASP A 570 -34.62 26.76 -3.37
C ASP A 570 -34.04 27.57 -4.55
N PHE A 571 -32.96 27.10 -5.18
CA PHE A 571 -32.26 27.85 -6.23
C PHE A 571 -33.08 28.07 -7.53
N GLU A 572 -34.26 27.44 -7.68
CA GLU A 572 -35.17 27.72 -8.80
C GLU A 572 -36.11 28.89 -8.51
N LYS A 573 -36.36 29.20 -7.22
CA LYS A 573 -37.38 30.17 -6.78
C LYS A 573 -36.80 31.33 -5.97
N GLU A 574 -35.66 31.14 -5.31
CA GLU A 574 -34.91 32.13 -4.55
C GLU A 574 -33.60 32.49 -5.31
N PRO A 575 -33.30 33.77 -5.53
CA PRO A 575 -32.03 34.18 -6.12
C PRO A 575 -30.87 34.03 -5.11
N LEU A 576 -29.66 33.80 -5.63
CA LEU A 576 -28.42 33.77 -4.84
C LEU A 576 -28.10 35.12 -4.18
N GLY A 577 -28.53 36.20 -4.82
CA GLY A 577 -28.32 37.57 -4.37
C GLY A 577 -28.88 38.57 -5.38
N HIS A 578 -28.58 39.85 -5.15
CA HIS A 578 -29.05 40.94 -6.01
C HIS A 578 -27.88 41.79 -6.52
N SER A 579 -27.92 42.11 -7.81
CA SER A 579 -26.91 42.90 -8.52
C SER A 579 -27.55 44.15 -9.12
N ASN A 580 -27.17 45.33 -8.63
CA ASN A 580 -27.77 46.60 -9.03
C ASN A 580 -29.32 46.58 -8.98
N GLY A 581 -29.88 45.91 -7.97
CA GLY A 581 -31.33 45.72 -7.78
C GLY A 581 -31.97 44.57 -8.57
N LYS A 582 -31.26 43.91 -9.50
CA LYS A 582 -31.77 42.73 -10.21
C LYS A 582 -31.47 41.44 -9.44
N PRO A 583 -32.39 40.46 -9.36
CA PRO A 583 -32.08 39.14 -8.83
C PRO A 583 -31.09 38.40 -9.75
N VAL A 584 -30.24 37.56 -9.17
CA VAL A 584 -29.35 36.64 -9.89
C VAL A 584 -29.57 35.22 -9.38
N PHE A 585 -29.97 34.31 -10.26
CA PHE A 585 -30.25 32.91 -9.95
C PHE A 585 -29.04 32.01 -10.24
N LEU A 586 -29.04 30.78 -9.71
CA LEU A 586 -27.94 29.84 -9.93
C LEU A 586 -27.73 29.52 -11.42
N ASN A 587 -28.83 29.38 -12.18
CA ASN A 587 -28.79 29.10 -13.61
C ASN A 587 -28.17 30.24 -14.45
N ASP A 588 -28.20 31.49 -13.98
CA ASP A 588 -27.60 32.64 -14.69
C ASP A 588 -26.05 32.56 -14.69
N ILE A 589 -25.47 31.92 -13.66
CA ILE A 589 -24.03 31.84 -13.45
C ILE A 589 -23.44 30.43 -13.65
N TRP A 590 -24.26 29.39 -13.82
CA TRP A 590 -23.78 28.02 -13.90
C TRP A 590 -23.10 27.71 -15.26
N PRO A 591 -21.83 27.24 -15.28
CA PRO A 591 -21.15 26.86 -16.51
C PRO A 591 -21.60 25.48 -17.02
N THR A 592 -21.80 25.35 -18.33
CA THR A 592 -22.14 24.07 -18.95
C THR A 592 -20.92 23.16 -19.07
N ARG A 593 -21.15 21.84 -19.08
CA ARG A 593 -20.10 20.82 -19.29
C ARG A 593 -19.30 21.06 -20.59
N SER A 594 -19.91 21.65 -21.62
CA SER A 594 -19.23 21.98 -22.88
C SER A 594 -18.23 23.14 -22.75
N GLU A 595 -18.57 24.19 -22.01
CA GLU A 595 -17.69 25.34 -21.73
C GLU A 595 -16.52 24.90 -20.84
N ILE A 596 -16.81 24.08 -19.83
CA ILE A 596 -15.81 23.45 -18.96
C ILE A 596 -14.81 22.63 -19.79
N GLN A 597 -15.29 21.74 -20.67
CA GLN A 597 -14.45 20.88 -21.51
C GLN A 597 -13.56 21.68 -22.48
N ALA A 598 -14.04 22.82 -22.99
CA ALA A 598 -13.24 23.70 -23.84
C ALA A 598 -12.09 24.37 -23.08
N VAL A 599 -12.30 24.75 -21.82
CA VAL A 599 -11.25 25.29 -20.94
C VAL A 599 -10.28 24.17 -20.53
N GLU A 600 -10.78 23.00 -20.11
CA GLU A 600 -9.97 21.85 -19.70
C GLU A 600 -9.02 21.38 -20.82
N SER A 601 -9.54 21.24 -22.05
CA SER A 601 -8.77 20.82 -23.22
C SER A 601 -7.67 21.82 -23.62
N LYS A 602 -7.80 23.09 -23.23
CA LYS A 602 -6.83 24.16 -23.51
C LYS A 602 -5.77 24.29 -22.41
N TYR A 603 -6.16 24.08 -21.14
CA TYR A 603 -5.35 24.45 -19.98
C TYR A 603 -4.81 23.28 -19.15
N VAL A 604 -5.18 22.02 -19.43
CA VAL A 604 -4.65 20.85 -18.68
C VAL A 604 -3.70 20.05 -19.56
N ILE A 605 -2.43 20.45 -19.59
CA ILE A 605 -1.42 19.99 -20.57
C ILE A 605 -0.20 19.29 -19.91
N PRO A 606 0.51 18.38 -20.62
CA PRO A 606 1.62 17.60 -20.06
C PRO A 606 2.76 18.40 -19.43
N ALA A 607 3.03 19.61 -19.93
CA ALA A 607 4.08 20.48 -19.39
C ALA A 607 3.86 20.83 -17.90
N MET A 608 2.60 20.99 -17.46
CA MET A 608 2.27 21.31 -16.07
C MET A 608 2.60 20.13 -15.14
N PHE A 609 2.25 18.91 -15.55
CA PHE A 609 2.62 17.69 -14.83
C PHE A 609 4.15 17.52 -14.78
N GLN A 610 4.85 17.81 -15.89
CA GLN A 610 6.31 17.78 -15.91
C GLN A 610 6.92 18.77 -14.91
N GLU A 611 6.46 20.02 -14.88
CA GLU A 611 7.03 21.05 -14.01
C GLU A 611 6.76 20.77 -12.52
N VAL A 612 5.52 20.41 -12.16
CA VAL A 612 5.13 20.12 -10.77
C VAL A 612 5.84 18.86 -10.25
N TYR A 613 5.82 17.77 -11.01
CA TYR A 613 6.38 16.50 -10.54
C TYR A 613 7.91 16.40 -10.66
N ALA A 614 8.58 17.27 -11.44
CA ALA A 614 10.05 17.33 -11.47
C ALA A 614 10.69 17.70 -10.12
N ARG A 615 9.93 18.24 -9.15
CA ARG A 615 10.45 18.66 -7.83
C ARG A 615 9.95 17.79 -6.67
N ILE A 616 9.04 16.84 -6.90
CA ILE A 616 8.28 16.20 -5.82
C ILE A 616 9.16 15.52 -4.77
N GLU A 617 10.18 14.76 -5.18
CA GLU A 617 11.08 14.05 -4.26
C GLU A 617 12.03 15.00 -3.50
N THR A 618 12.24 16.21 -4.00
CA THR A 618 13.12 17.22 -3.36
C THR A 618 12.41 18.04 -2.28
N GLY A 619 11.10 18.29 -2.43
CA GLY A 619 10.29 19.03 -1.47
C GLY A 619 10.68 20.49 -1.24
N SER A 620 10.03 21.12 -0.26
CA SER A 620 10.31 22.50 0.15
C SER A 620 11.72 22.66 0.74
N GLN A 621 12.24 23.89 0.76
CA GLN A 621 13.52 24.17 1.45
C GLN A 621 13.48 23.75 2.92
N SER A 622 12.32 23.90 3.58
CA SER A 622 12.12 23.49 4.97
C SER A 622 12.29 21.98 5.13
N TRP A 623 11.70 21.17 4.24
CA TRP A 623 11.93 19.72 4.20
C TRP A 623 13.41 19.38 3.99
N GLN A 624 14.06 20.05 3.03
CA GLN A 624 15.48 19.81 2.73
C GLN A 624 16.39 20.12 3.93
N LYS A 625 16.12 21.21 4.67
CA LYS A 625 16.86 21.64 5.87
C LYS A 625 16.74 20.68 7.08
N LEU A 626 15.71 19.82 7.16
CA LEU A 626 15.56 18.88 8.28
C LEU A 626 16.74 17.90 8.37
N SER A 627 17.45 17.90 9.50
CA SER A 627 18.52 16.93 9.78
C SER A 627 17.92 15.65 10.34
N ALA A 628 17.95 14.57 9.56
CA ALA A 628 17.51 13.24 9.96
C ALA A 628 18.70 12.28 10.14
N PRO A 629 18.76 11.47 11.23
CA PRO A 629 19.84 10.53 11.49
C PRO A 629 20.16 9.55 10.34
N GLU A 630 21.34 8.95 10.41
CA GLU A 630 21.84 7.96 9.42
C GLU A 630 21.99 6.55 10.03
N SER A 631 21.43 6.32 11.22
CA SER A 631 21.52 5.04 11.95
C SER A 631 20.47 4.02 11.47
N THR A 632 20.86 2.74 11.40
CA THR A 632 19.95 1.63 11.01
C THR A 632 18.83 1.40 12.03
N LEU A 633 19.12 1.62 13.32
CA LEU A 633 18.16 1.65 14.41
C LEU A 633 17.78 3.10 14.70
N TYR A 634 16.56 3.35 15.18
CA TYR A 634 16.13 4.70 15.53
C TYR A 634 16.67 5.12 16.91
N PRO A 635 17.28 6.32 17.05
CA PRO A 635 17.65 6.83 18.36
C PRO A 635 16.41 7.41 19.07
N TRP A 636 15.68 6.56 19.79
CA TRP A 636 14.51 6.97 20.58
C TRP A 636 14.89 8.04 21.62
N ASP A 637 14.00 9.03 21.79
CA ASP A 637 14.12 10.10 22.78
C ASP A 637 13.03 9.95 23.84
N GLU A 638 13.41 9.79 25.11
CA GLU A 638 12.47 9.60 26.23
C GLU A 638 11.71 10.88 26.60
N SER A 639 12.22 12.04 26.20
CA SER A 639 11.55 13.34 26.34
C SER A 639 10.46 13.55 25.27
N SER A 640 10.55 12.84 24.13
CA SER A 640 9.62 12.95 23.01
C SER A 640 8.15 12.85 23.45
N THR A 641 7.31 13.63 22.76
CA THR A 641 5.85 13.53 22.84
C THR A 641 5.21 13.09 21.52
N TYR A 642 5.98 12.87 20.45
CA TYR A 642 5.46 12.40 19.14
C TYR A 642 5.91 10.98 18.76
N ILE A 643 7.16 10.58 19.06
CA ILE A 643 7.77 9.32 18.61
C ILE A 643 8.34 8.56 19.83
N LYS A 644 7.62 7.52 20.28
CA LYS A 644 7.98 6.68 21.42
C LYS A 644 8.09 5.22 20.97
N ARG A 645 9.02 4.45 21.57
CA ARG A 645 9.07 2.99 21.36
C ARG A 645 7.79 2.34 21.92
N PRO A 646 6.99 1.64 21.10
CA PRO A 646 5.79 0.95 21.57
C PRO A 646 6.17 -0.32 22.34
N PRO A 647 5.33 -0.79 23.27
CA PRO A 647 5.60 -1.96 24.11
C PRO A 647 5.23 -3.30 23.43
N PHE A 648 4.87 -3.32 22.14
CA PHE A 648 4.31 -4.50 21.46
C PHE A 648 5.22 -5.74 21.49
N PHE A 649 6.53 -5.55 21.61
CA PHE A 649 7.54 -6.62 21.62
C PHE A 649 8.28 -6.75 22.96
N ASP A 650 7.90 -5.99 23.99
CA ASP A 650 8.54 -6.07 25.31
C ASP A 650 8.30 -7.45 25.93
N GLY A 651 9.38 -8.15 26.30
CA GLY A 651 9.31 -9.52 26.83
C GLY A 651 9.15 -10.64 25.77
N MET A 652 9.16 -10.33 24.47
CA MET A 652 9.07 -11.33 23.41
C MET A 652 10.22 -12.36 23.47
N THR A 653 9.90 -13.64 23.30
CA THR A 653 10.91 -14.73 23.26
C THR A 653 10.95 -15.41 21.88
N LYS A 654 11.91 -16.33 21.69
CA LYS A 654 12.02 -17.15 20.45
C LYS A 654 11.05 -18.33 20.40
N GLN A 655 10.39 -18.64 21.52
CA GLN A 655 9.35 -19.67 21.59
C GLN A 655 7.99 -19.01 21.68
N LEU A 656 6.98 -19.62 21.06
CA LEU A 656 5.61 -19.13 21.13
C LEU A 656 5.06 -19.36 22.55
N PRO A 657 4.52 -18.33 23.23
CA PRO A 657 3.81 -18.55 24.47
C PRO A 657 2.52 -19.35 24.19
N PRO A 658 2.08 -20.23 25.11
CA PRO A 658 0.76 -20.84 25.00
C PRO A 658 -0.33 -19.77 25.07
N ALA A 659 -1.40 -19.95 24.30
CA ALA A 659 -2.56 -19.05 24.36
C ALA A 659 -3.29 -19.24 25.70
N SER A 660 -3.26 -18.23 26.57
CA SER A 660 -4.00 -18.23 27.83
C SER A 660 -5.51 -18.10 27.59
N PRO A 661 -6.36 -18.80 28.37
CA PRO A 661 -7.80 -18.58 28.35
C PRO A 661 -8.14 -17.17 28.85
N ILE A 662 -9.28 -16.63 28.41
CA ILE A 662 -9.83 -15.38 28.93
C ILE A 662 -10.78 -15.77 30.05
N GLU A 663 -10.35 -15.65 31.31
CA GLU A 663 -11.16 -16.05 32.47
C GLU A 663 -11.66 -14.84 33.25
N ASN A 664 -12.92 -14.91 33.70
CA ASN A 664 -13.53 -13.95 34.64
C ASN A 664 -13.43 -12.47 34.20
N ALA A 665 -13.37 -12.22 32.89
CA ALA A 665 -13.15 -10.90 32.33
C ALA A 665 -14.38 -9.98 32.52
N PHE A 666 -14.14 -8.72 32.82
CA PHE A 666 -15.21 -7.71 32.89
C PHE A 666 -15.42 -7.03 31.53
N CYS A 667 -16.64 -6.55 31.28
CA CYS A 667 -16.92 -5.73 30.12
C CYS A 667 -16.54 -4.26 30.39
N LEU A 668 -15.56 -3.73 29.65
CA LEU A 668 -15.19 -2.31 29.77
C LEU A 668 -16.22 -1.37 29.12
N LEU A 669 -16.94 -1.86 28.10
CA LEU A 669 -17.78 -1.07 27.20
C LEU A 669 -18.95 -1.90 26.67
N LEU A 670 -20.19 -1.43 26.85
CA LEU A 670 -21.38 -1.98 26.22
C LEU A 670 -21.95 -0.97 25.23
N LEU A 671 -21.73 -1.19 23.94
CA LEU A 671 -21.95 -0.20 22.88
C LEU A 671 -23.18 -0.54 22.01
N GLY A 672 -23.62 0.43 21.20
CA GLY A 672 -24.70 0.28 20.23
C GLY A 672 -24.24 -0.18 18.84
N ASP A 673 -25.08 0.07 17.84
CA ASP A 673 -24.81 -0.15 16.41
C ASP A 673 -23.89 0.94 15.81
N SER A 674 -23.25 0.62 14.68
CA SER A 674 -22.47 1.52 13.82
C SER A 674 -21.36 2.33 14.53
N VAL A 675 -20.70 1.72 15.52
CA VAL A 675 -19.56 2.33 16.24
C VAL A 675 -18.38 2.49 15.30
N THR A 676 -18.26 3.67 14.71
CA THR A 676 -17.16 4.00 13.79
C THR A 676 -15.78 3.98 14.48
N THR A 677 -14.74 3.75 13.70
CA THR A 677 -13.32 3.92 14.08
C THR A 677 -12.96 5.33 14.55
N ASP A 678 -13.75 6.36 14.26
CA ASP A 678 -13.60 7.69 14.85
C ASP A 678 -14.09 7.75 16.31
N HIS A 679 -14.99 6.86 16.74
CA HIS A 679 -15.32 6.67 18.16
C HIS A 679 -14.23 5.88 18.89
N ILE A 680 -13.73 4.80 18.27
CA ILE A 680 -12.71 3.90 18.86
C ILE A 680 -11.34 4.61 18.95
N SER A 681 -10.94 5.32 17.89
CA SER A 681 -9.66 6.00 17.76
C SER A 681 -9.84 7.36 17.06
N PRO A 682 -10.27 8.41 17.79
CA PRO A 682 -10.41 9.76 17.26
C PRO A 682 -9.07 10.28 16.67
N ALA A 683 -9.16 11.14 15.66
CA ALA A 683 -7.98 11.72 14.99
C ALA A 683 -7.88 13.26 15.13
N GLY A 684 -8.94 13.94 15.56
CA GLY A 684 -8.99 15.40 15.72
C GLY A 684 -8.33 15.91 17.01
N SER A 685 -8.69 17.12 17.41
CA SER A 685 -8.14 17.83 18.58
C SER A 685 -8.30 17.08 19.90
N ILE A 686 -7.32 17.20 20.78
CA ILE A 686 -7.32 16.57 22.11
C ILE A 686 -8.12 17.44 23.09
N ALA A 687 -9.21 16.89 23.64
CA ALA A 687 -10.07 17.60 24.60
C ALA A 687 -9.34 17.91 25.92
N ARG A 688 -9.47 19.15 26.42
CA ARG A 688 -8.67 19.67 27.56
C ARG A 688 -8.81 18.90 28.87
N ASN A 689 -9.93 18.20 29.08
CA ASN A 689 -10.21 17.39 30.26
C ASN A 689 -9.82 15.91 30.12
N SER A 690 -9.41 15.45 28.93
CA SER A 690 -9.14 14.04 28.62
C SER A 690 -7.89 13.47 29.31
N PRO A 691 -7.77 12.14 29.47
CA PRO A 691 -6.55 11.49 29.96
C PRO A 691 -5.30 11.87 29.16
N ALA A 692 -5.44 12.06 27.84
CA ALA A 692 -4.35 12.47 26.96
C ALA A 692 -3.89 13.92 27.24
N ALA A 693 -4.83 14.85 27.46
CA ALA A 693 -4.50 16.21 27.89
C ALA A 693 -3.78 16.24 29.25
N ARG A 694 -4.22 15.42 30.22
CA ARG A 694 -3.54 15.28 31.52
C ARG A 694 -2.09 14.80 31.37
N TYR A 695 -1.86 13.81 30.50
CA TYR A 695 -0.51 13.29 30.19
C TYR A 695 0.39 14.32 29.49
N LEU A 696 -0.14 15.08 28.52
CA LEU A 696 0.63 16.09 27.77
C LEU A 696 0.95 17.31 28.65
N ALA A 697 0.01 17.75 29.49
CA ALA A 697 0.23 18.83 30.46
C ALA A 697 1.26 18.44 31.54
N ALA A 698 1.27 17.18 31.99
CA ALA A 698 2.30 16.65 32.89
C ALA A 698 3.71 16.60 32.24
N ARG A 699 3.81 16.76 30.92
CA ARG A 699 5.07 16.94 30.17
C ARG A 699 5.30 18.40 29.72
N GLY A 700 4.61 19.36 30.32
CA GLY A 700 4.83 20.80 30.12
C GLY A 700 4.20 21.41 28.87
N LEU A 701 3.38 20.67 28.11
CA LEU A 701 2.70 21.19 26.92
C LEU A 701 1.43 21.96 27.30
N THR A 702 1.15 23.08 26.63
CA THR A 702 -0.12 23.80 26.78
C THR A 702 -1.20 23.23 25.84
N PRO A 703 -2.48 23.56 26.02
CA PRO A 703 -3.56 23.14 25.12
C PRO A 703 -3.38 23.55 23.65
N ARG A 704 -2.55 24.56 23.34
CA ARG A 704 -2.18 24.94 21.96
C ARG A 704 -1.23 23.92 21.34
N ASP A 705 -0.39 23.30 22.15
CA ASP A 705 0.73 22.45 21.73
C ASP A 705 0.36 20.95 21.73
N PHE A 706 -0.82 20.60 22.26
CA PHE A 706 -1.34 19.23 22.23
C PHE A 706 -1.42 18.65 20.82
N ASN A 707 -1.70 19.49 19.81
CA ASN A 707 -1.95 19.10 18.42
C ASN A 707 -3.15 18.10 18.33
N SER A 708 -3.29 17.37 17.23
CA SER A 708 -4.34 16.37 17.04
C SER A 708 -3.92 14.96 17.48
N TYR A 709 -4.88 14.10 17.85
CA TYR A 709 -4.61 12.67 18.07
C TYR A 709 -3.97 12.02 16.83
N GLY A 710 -4.34 12.43 15.62
CA GLY A 710 -3.74 11.93 14.38
C GLY A 710 -2.22 12.17 14.28
N SER A 711 -1.76 13.35 14.71
CA SER A 711 -0.32 13.67 14.73
C SER A 711 0.45 12.87 15.80
N ARG A 712 -0.21 12.52 16.92
CA ARG A 712 0.38 11.84 18.09
C ARG A 712 0.51 10.32 17.93
N ARG A 713 0.22 9.76 16.74
CA ARG A 713 0.19 8.31 16.47
C ARG A 713 1.51 7.56 16.55
N GLY A 714 2.64 8.25 16.62
CA GLY A 714 3.93 7.63 16.96
C GLY A 714 4.14 7.45 18.47
N ASN A 715 3.19 7.85 19.32
CA ASN A 715 3.28 7.80 20.77
C ASN A 715 2.13 6.99 21.38
N ASP A 716 2.41 5.73 21.71
CA ASP A 716 1.45 4.79 22.31
C ASP A 716 0.82 5.30 23.61
N ALA A 717 1.56 6.06 24.42
CA ALA A 717 1.06 6.58 25.69
C ALA A 717 -0.04 7.63 25.51
N VAL A 718 -0.02 8.38 24.40
CA VAL A 718 -1.08 9.33 24.03
C VAL A 718 -2.23 8.61 23.34
N MET A 719 -1.94 7.67 22.45
CA MET A 719 -2.98 6.97 21.68
C MET A 719 -3.82 5.99 22.53
N ALA A 720 -3.23 5.29 23.49
CA ALA A 720 -3.99 4.51 24.47
C ALA A 720 -4.94 5.42 25.28
N ARG A 721 -4.47 6.59 25.72
CA ARG A 721 -5.26 7.62 26.42
C ARG A 721 -6.33 8.29 25.54
N GLY A 722 -6.15 8.25 24.22
CA GLY A 722 -7.14 8.66 23.22
C GLY A 722 -8.11 7.57 22.79
N THR A 723 -7.90 6.32 23.21
CA THR A 723 -8.73 5.19 22.78
C THR A 723 -10.10 5.27 23.46
N PHE A 724 -11.17 5.20 22.67
CA PHE A 724 -12.55 5.52 23.05
C PHE A 724 -12.76 6.95 23.61
N ALA A 725 -11.81 7.87 23.44
CA ALA A 725 -11.87 9.23 24.00
C ALA A 725 -12.78 10.21 23.21
N ASN A 726 -13.75 9.71 22.46
CA ASN A 726 -14.65 10.52 21.63
C ASN A 726 -15.84 11.06 22.44
N ILE A 727 -16.07 12.38 22.39
CA ILE A 727 -17.15 13.09 23.10
C ILE A 727 -18.57 12.73 22.64
N ARG A 728 -18.73 11.95 21.56
CA ARG A 728 -20.01 11.43 21.05
C ARG A 728 -20.19 9.92 21.27
N LEU A 729 -19.27 9.24 21.96
CA LEU A 729 -19.41 7.82 22.28
C LEU A 729 -20.65 7.59 23.17
N VAL A 730 -21.47 6.60 22.81
CA VAL A 730 -22.62 6.16 23.62
C VAL A 730 -22.30 4.78 24.21
N ASN A 731 -22.10 4.74 25.52
CA ASN A 731 -21.80 3.53 26.28
C ASN A 731 -22.95 3.23 27.25
N LYS A 732 -23.66 2.12 27.04
CA LYS A 732 -24.85 1.69 27.81
C LYS A 732 -24.53 1.36 29.28
N LEU A 733 -23.26 1.31 29.69
CA LEU A 733 -22.86 1.15 31.09
C LEU A 733 -23.01 2.42 31.94
N VAL A 734 -23.15 3.59 31.31
CA VAL A 734 -23.23 4.91 31.96
C VAL A 734 -24.43 5.72 31.44
N SER A 735 -24.86 6.71 32.21
CA SER A 735 -26.05 7.52 31.87
C SER A 735 -25.79 8.65 30.86
N THR A 736 -24.53 8.99 30.59
CA THR A 736 -24.13 10.15 29.79
C THR A 736 -23.44 9.77 28.49
N THR A 737 -23.61 10.59 27.44
CA THR A 737 -22.82 10.46 26.19
C THR A 737 -21.45 11.09 26.40
N GLY A 738 -20.38 10.35 26.09
CA GLY A 738 -19.00 10.79 26.26
C GLY A 738 -18.01 9.64 26.47
N PRO A 739 -16.72 9.97 26.71
CA PRO A 739 -15.62 8.99 26.80
C PRO A 739 -15.53 8.33 28.18
N ARG A 740 -16.67 7.87 28.71
CA ARG A 740 -16.86 7.45 30.10
C ARG A 740 -17.29 5.99 30.19
N THR A 741 -16.91 5.31 31.28
CA THR A 741 -17.43 3.99 31.62
C THR A 741 -17.52 3.78 33.14
N LEU A 742 -18.22 2.71 33.52
CA LEU A 742 -18.38 2.28 34.90
C LEU A 742 -17.28 1.28 35.27
N HIS A 743 -16.48 1.58 36.30
CA HIS A 743 -15.61 0.57 36.90
C HIS A 743 -16.45 -0.34 37.80
N ILE A 744 -16.88 -1.48 37.25
CA ILE A 744 -17.90 -2.36 37.84
C ILE A 744 -17.57 -2.81 39.28
N PRO A 745 -16.32 -3.16 39.65
CA PRO A 745 -15.98 -3.52 41.04
C PRO A 745 -16.17 -2.41 42.08
N SER A 746 -16.09 -1.12 41.70
CA SER A 746 -16.27 0.02 42.62
C SER A 746 -17.56 0.81 42.42
N GLY A 747 -18.29 0.59 41.32
CA GLY A 747 -19.48 1.36 40.97
C GLY A 747 -19.20 2.80 40.53
N GLU A 748 -17.96 3.12 40.17
CA GLU A 748 -17.47 4.47 39.93
C GLU A 748 -17.45 4.79 38.42
N GLU A 749 -18.09 5.88 37.99
CA GLU A 749 -17.94 6.37 36.61
C GLU A 749 -16.61 7.13 36.44
N MET A 750 -15.78 6.73 35.48
CA MET A 750 -14.48 7.36 35.17
C MET A 750 -14.20 7.39 33.66
N ASP A 751 -13.09 7.99 33.24
CA ASP A 751 -12.71 7.98 31.82
C ASP A 751 -12.23 6.57 31.43
N ILE A 752 -12.49 6.15 30.20
CA ILE A 752 -12.31 4.75 29.77
C ILE A 752 -10.86 4.25 29.91
N PHE A 753 -9.87 5.14 29.72
CA PHE A 753 -8.46 4.83 29.96
C PHE A 753 -8.15 4.61 31.45
N ASP A 754 -8.70 5.43 32.35
CA ASP A 754 -8.44 5.32 33.79
C ASP A 754 -9.04 4.01 34.33
N ALA A 755 -10.24 3.64 33.86
CA ALA A 755 -10.87 2.36 34.17
C ALA A 755 -10.01 1.17 33.70
N ALA A 756 -9.47 1.24 32.48
CA ALA A 756 -8.62 0.19 31.92
C ALA A 756 -7.32 0.01 32.71
N GLU A 757 -6.61 1.09 33.06
CA GLU A 757 -5.40 1.00 33.90
C GLU A 757 -5.72 0.49 35.31
N ARG A 758 -6.90 0.82 35.86
CA ARG A 758 -7.36 0.29 37.16
C ARG A 758 -7.58 -1.22 37.10
N TYR A 759 -8.41 -1.71 36.17
CA TYR A 759 -8.61 -3.15 35.96
C TYR A 759 -7.29 -3.91 35.74
N LYS A 760 -6.36 -3.31 34.98
CA LYS A 760 -5.01 -3.84 34.76
C LYS A 760 -4.18 -3.90 36.04
N SER A 761 -4.28 -2.91 36.93
CA SER A 761 -3.65 -2.94 38.26
C SER A 761 -4.30 -3.97 39.21
N GLU A 762 -5.60 -4.23 39.03
CA GLU A 762 -6.35 -5.30 39.69
C GLU A 762 -6.12 -6.69 39.03
N ASN A 763 -5.24 -6.77 38.00
CA ASN A 763 -4.91 -7.96 37.19
C ASN A 763 -6.14 -8.65 36.55
N ILE A 764 -7.11 -7.86 36.10
CA ILE A 764 -8.37 -8.29 35.51
C ILE A 764 -8.30 -8.25 33.98
N SER A 765 -8.76 -9.31 33.30
CA SER A 765 -8.95 -9.33 31.85
C SER A 765 -10.19 -8.53 31.43
N LEU A 766 -10.16 -7.94 30.23
CA LEU A 766 -11.25 -7.11 29.71
C LEU A 766 -11.79 -7.59 28.37
N ILE A 767 -13.08 -7.34 28.15
CA ILE A 767 -13.75 -7.43 26.85
C ILE A 767 -14.54 -6.15 26.55
N ALA A 768 -15.02 -6.02 25.31
CA ALA A 768 -16.09 -5.09 24.96
C ALA A 768 -17.25 -5.84 24.29
N ILE A 769 -18.47 -5.30 24.40
CA ILE A 769 -19.66 -5.79 23.71
C ILE A 769 -20.23 -4.66 22.84
N ALA A 770 -20.63 -4.96 21.61
CA ALA A 770 -21.17 -4.00 20.65
C ALA A 770 -22.35 -4.54 19.84
N GLY A 771 -23.04 -3.66 19.12
CA GLY A 771 -24.06 -4.01 18.13
C GLY A 771 -23.47 -4.36 16.76
N LYS A 772 -24.12 -3.88 15.71
CA LYS A 772 -23.77 -4.11 14.29
C LYS A 772 -22.73 -3.12 13.77
N GLU A 773 -22.09 -3.45 12.64
CA GLU A 773 -21.13 -2.58 11.93
C GLU A 773 -20.00 -2.02 12.83
N TYR A 774 -19.54 -2.83 13.80
CA TYR A 774 -18.50 -2.41 14.72
C TYR A 774 -17.17 -2.18 13.98
N GLY A 775 -16.62 -0.97 14.12
CA GLY A 775 -15.38 -0.55 13.47
C GLY A 775 -15.52 0.04 12.06
N SER A 776 -16.67 0.63 11.73
CA SER A 776 -16.90 1.27 10.42
C SER A 776 -16.03 2.50 10.13
N GLY A 777 -15.86 2.86 8.86
CA GLY A 777 -15.27 4.14 8.43
C GLY A 777 -13.79 4.10 8.00
N SER A 778 -12.88 4.57 8.85
CA SER A 778 -11.45 4.77 8.53
C SER A 778 -10.61 3.52 8.81
N SER A 779 -9.60 3.23 7.97
CA SER A 779 -8.75 2.03 8.10
C SER A 779 -7.69 2.08 9.22
N ARG A 780 -8.04 2.64 10.39
CA ARG A 780 -7.11 2.95 11.48
C ARG A 780 -6.65 1.69 12.21
N ASP A 781 -5.35 1.44 12.19
CA ASP A 781 -4.64 0.46 13.01
C ASP A 781 -4.77 0.75 14.51
N TRP A 782 -4.74 2.03 14.89
CA TRP A 782 -4.96 2.49 16.26
C TRP A 782 -6.34 2.17 16.83
N ALA A 783 -7.32 1.80 16.00
CA ALA A 783 -8.58 1.24 16.49
C ALA A 783 -8.44 -0.21 17.03
N ALA A 784 -7.31 -0.89 16.80
CA ALA A 784 -6.98 -2.18 17.41
C ALA A 784 -5.76 -2.09 18.36
N LYS A 785 -4.70 -1.36 17.98
CA LYS A 785 -3.54 -1.08 18.87
C LYS A 785 -3.99 -0.39 20.17
N GLY A 786 -4.99 0.50 20.10
CA GLY A 786 -5.60 1.16 21.26
C GLY A 786 -6.25 0.17 22.24
N PRO A 787 -7.30 -0.58 21.84
CA PRO A 787 -7.95 -1.58 22.70
C PRO A 787 -7.00 -2.64 23.26
N TYR A 788 -5.99 -3.06 22.47
CA TYR A 788 -4.92 -3.94 22.95
C TYR A 788 -4.14 -3.34 24.13
N LEU A 789 -3.74 -2.07 24.05
CA LEU A 789 -3.03 -1.38 25.14
C LEU A 789 -3.94 -1.05 26.35
N LEU A 790 -5.26 -0.94 26.14
CA LEU A 790 -6.25 -0.92 27.22
C LEU A 790 -6.45 -2.30 27.89
N GLY A 791 -5.76 -3.35 27.44
CA GLY A 791 -5.81 -4.69 28.05
C GLY A 791 -7.01 -5.55 27.65
N LEU A 792 -7.79 -5.15 26.64
CA LEU A 792 -8.85 -6.00 26.10
C LEU A 792 -8.25 -7.30 25.52
N LYS A 793 -9.03 -8.37 25.56
CA LYS A 793 -8.69 -9.70 25.03
C LYS A 793 -9.65 -10.16 23.94
N ALA A 794 -10.92 -9.79 24.05
CA ALA A 794 -11.95 -10.08 23.04
C ALA A 794 -12.92 -8.91 22.85
N VAL A 795 -13.61 -8.92 21.71
CA VAL A 795 -14.77 -8.07 21.43
C VAL A 795 -15.92 -8.96 20.97
N ILE A 796 -17.12 -8.80 21.53
CA ILE A 796 -18.33 -9.53 21.12
C ILE A 796 -19.26 -8.55 20.39
N ALA A 797 -19.59 -8.80 19.12
CA ALA A 797 -20.42 -7.91 18.31
C ALA A 797 -21.53 -8.67 17.55
N GLU A 798 -22.57 -7.95 17.09
CA GLU A 798 -23.52 -8.54 16.12
C GLU A 798 -22.89 -8.65 14.73
N SER A 799 -22.03 -7.69 14.36
CA SER A 799 -21.21 -7.75 13.14
C SER A 799 -20.02 -6.80 13.20
N PHE A 800 -18.93 -7.15 12.51
CA PHE A 800 -17.72 -6.35 12.37
C PHE A 800 -17.56 -5.84 10.94
N GLU A 801 -16.94 -4.67 10.78
CA GLU A 801 -16.47 -4.18 9.48
C GLU A 801 -15.11 -4.78 9.07
N ARG A 802 -14.92 -5.05 7.77
CA ARG A 802 -13.87 -5.97 7.24
C ARG A 802 -12.46 -5.63 7.73
N ILE A 803 -12.08 -4.36 7.58
CA ILE A 803 -10.74 -3.86 7.94
C ILE A 803 -10.55 -3.90 9.45
N HIS A 804 -11.58 -3.56 10.23
CA HIS A 804 -11.46 -3.53 11.67
C HIS A 804 -11.34 -4.93 12.28
N ARG A 805 -12.15 -5.90 11.82
CA ARG A 805 -11.99 -7.33 12.18
C ARG A 805 -10.55 -7.81 11.97
N SER A 806 -9.99 -7.50 10.80
CA SER A 806 -8.62 -7.91 10.43
C SER A 806 -7.56 -7.20 11.29
N ASN A 807 -7.77 -5.93 11.64
CA ASN A 807 -6.90 -5.20 12.59
C ASN A 807 -6.95 -5.77 14.02
N LEU A 808 -8.12 -6.22 14.50
CA LEU A 808 -8.25 -6.86 15.82
C LEU A 808 -7.42 -8.16 15.87
N VAL A 809 -7.58 -9.05 14.89
CA VAL A 809 -6.79 -10.28 14.76
C VAL A 809 -5.29 -9.98 14.60
N GLY A 810 -4.95 -8.96 13.82
CA GLY A 810 -3.56 -8.51 13.63
C GLY A 810 -2.86 -8.09 14.92
N MET A 811 -3.61 -7.66 15.94
CA MET A 811 -3.14 -7.36 17.31
C MET A 811 -3.37 -8.49 18.32
N GLY A 812 -3.76 -9.69 17.89
CA GLY A 812 -4.02 -10.82 18.78
C GLY A 812 -5.30 -10.70 19.63
N LEU A 813 -6.19 -9.76 19.31
CA LEU A 813 -7.51 -9.67 19.93
C LEU A 813 -8.46 -10.69 19.29
N VAL A 814 -9.37 -11.28 20.07
CA VAL A 814 -10.36 -12.25 19.58
C VAL A 814 -11.67 -11.55 19.19
N PRO A 815 -12.01 -11.44 17.89
CA PRO A 815 -13.34 -11.01 17.48
C PRO A 815 -14.32 -12.19 17.60
N LEU A 816 -15.39 -12.01 18.39
CA LEU A 816 -16.49 -12.97 18.55
C LEU A 816 -17.77 -12.33 17.99
N GLN A 817 -18.53 -13.08 17.21
CA GLN A 817 -19.82 -12.63 16.68
C GLN A 817 -20.96 -13.40 17.35
N PHE A 818 -22.04 -12.71 17.74
CA PHE A 818 -23.26 -13.41 18.18
C PHE A 818 -23.82 -14.30 17.07
N LEU A 819 -24.49 -15.40 17.44
CA LEU A 819 -25.23 -16.22 16.48
C LEU A 819 -26.36 -15.43 15.80
N PRO A 820 -26.77 -15.77 14.57
CA PRO A 820 -27.84 -15.07 13.87
C PRO A 820 -29.13 -14.94 14.69
N GLY A 821 -29.59 -13.70 14.89
CA GLY A 821 -30.77 -13.38 15.70
C GLY A 821 -30.51 -13.24 17.20
N GLN A 822 -29.28 -13.41 17.67
CA GLN A 822 -28.87 -13.13 19.06
C GLN A 822 -28.08 -11.82 19.15
N ASN A 823 -28.19 -11.16 20.31
CA ASN A 823 -27.38 -10.01 20.70
C ASN A 823 -27.43 -9.81 22.23
N ALA A 824 -26.76 -8.77 22.73
CA ALA A 824 -26.76 -8.45 24.16
C ALA A 824 -28.16 -8.29 24.77
N GLU A 825 -29.13 -7.71 24.05
CA GLU A 825 -30.47 -7.44 24.58
C GLU A 825 -31.34 -8.70 24.61
N THR A 826 -31.31 -9.53 23.56
CA THR A 826 -32.02 -10.83 23.53
C THR A 826 -31.47 -11.83 24.56
N LEU A 827 -30.15 -11.85 24.78
CA LEU A 827 -29.47 -12.66 25.78
C LEU A 827 -29.51 -12.03 27.20
N LYS A 828 -30.07 -10.81 27.33
CA LYS A 828 -30.17 -10.03 28.57
C LYS A 828 -28.81 -9.73 29.23
N LEU A 829 -27.74 -9.58 28.46
CA LEU A 829 -26.42 -9.23 28.94
C LEU A 829 -26.40 -7.74 29.34
N THR A 830 -26.12 -7.48 30.61
CA THR A 830 -26.07 -6.12 31.19
C THR A 830 -24.69 -5.48 31.06
N GLY A 831 -23.66 -6.28 30.75
CA GLY A 831 -22.26 -5.89 30.77
C GLY A 831 -21.66 -5.81 32.18
N LYS A 832 -22.45 -6.07 33.23
CA LYS A 832 -21.99 -6.09 34.64
C LYS A 832 -21.58 -7.48 35.10
N GLU A 833 -21.84 -8.49 34.29
CA GLU A 833 -21.39 -9.87 34.49
C GLU A 833 -19.88 -10.02 34.25
N ARG A 834 -19.31 -11.15 34.68
CA ARG A 834 -17.98 -11.60 34.21
C ARG A 834 -18.15 -12.67 33.13
N PHE A 835 -17.23 -12.68 32.19
CA PHE A 835 -17.24 -13.50 30.99
C PHE A 835 -15.99 -14.37 30.92
N SER A 836 -16.14 -15.66 30.62
CA SER A 836 -15.03 -16.58 30.37
C SER A 836 -15.14 -17.19 28.97
N ILE A 837 -14.03 -17.17 28.23
CA ILE A 837 -13.91 -17.58 26.83
C ILE A 837 -12.64 -18.45 26.70
N ILE A 838 -12.79 -19.65 26.17
CA ILE A 838 -11.68 -20.59 25.92
C ILE A 838 -11.58 -20.80 24.41
N ILE A 839 -10.41 -20.53 23.83
CA ILE A 839 -10.12 -20.81 22.42
C ILE A 839 -9.36 -22.14 22.34
N PRO A 840 -9.90 -23.18 21.67
CA PRO A 840 -9.23 -24.47 21.55
C PRO A 840 -7.86 -24.38 20.87
N ALA A 841 -6.90 -25.22 21.28
CA ALA A 841 -5.56 -25.23 20.69
C ALA A 841 -5.59 -25.59 19.19
N ASP A 842 -6.52 -26.45 18.80
CA ASP A 842 -6.76 -26.97 17.45
C ASP A 842 -7.81 -26.18 16.64
N CYS A 843 -8.24 -25.03 17.16
CA CYS A 843 -9.32 -24.17 16.65
C CYS A 843 -9.31 -23.98 15.12
N LYS A 844 -10.51 -23.92 14.53
CA LYS A 844 -10.78 -23.79 13.09
C LYS A 844 -11.37 -22.42 12.72
N PRO A 845 -11.24 -21.99 11.45
CA PRO A 845 -11.92 -20.78 10.97
C PRO A 845 -13.42 -20.84 11.22
N LEU A 846 -14.01 -19.72 11.62
CA LEU A 846 -15.45 -19.55 11.89
C LEU A 846 -16.04 -20.55 12.92
N GLN A 847 -15.22 -21.14 13.79
CA GLN A 847 -15.68 -22.11 14.78
C GLN A 847 -16.63 -21.49 15.82
N THR A 848 -17.65 -22.24 16.23
CA THR A 848 -18.52 -21.87 17.36
C THR A 848 -17.76 -22.02 18.68
N ILE A 849 -17.74 -20.95 19.48
CA ILE A 849 -17.13 -20.85 20.80
C ILE A 849 -18.20 -20.45 21.82
N THR A 850 -18.39 -21.27 22.86
CA THR A 850 -19.29 -20.97 23.98
C THR A 850 -18.66 -19.97 24.94
N VAL A 851 -19.39 -18.90 25.24
CA VAL A 851 -19.05 -17.91 26.27
C VAL A 851 -19.78 -18.26 27.57
N GLN A 852 -19.04 -18.39 28.66
CA GLN A 852 -19.57 -18.65 30.00
C GLN A 852 -19.77 -17.33 30.75
N VAL A 853 -20.89 -17.17 31.47
CA VAL A 853 -21.26 -15.96 32.20
C VAL A 853 -21.37 -16.27 33.70
N SER A 854 -20.87 -15.37 34.55
CA SER A 854 -20.73 -15.61 36.00
C SER A 854 -22.02 -15.82 36.80
N ASP A 855 -23.19 -15.66 36.19
CA ASP A 855 -24.50 -15.95 36.80
C ASP A 855 -25.07 -17.33 36.39
N GLY A 856 -24.27 -18.16 35.72
CA GLY A 856 -24.64 -19.50 35.27
C GLY A 856 -25.27 -19.54 33.87
N ARG A 857 -25.46 -18.39 33.20
CA ARG A 857 -25.78 -18.37 31.77
C ARG A 857 -24.56 -18.79 30.94
N SER A 858 -24.84 -19.35 29.77
CA SER A 858 -23.87 -19.47 28.67
C SER A 858 -24.56 -19.21 27.34
N PHE A 859 -23.80 -18.80 26.34
CA PHE A 859 -24.28 -18.57 24.99
C PHE A 859 -23.17 -18.82 23.97
N ASP A 860 -23.54 -19.16 22.74
CA ASP A 860 -22.59 -19.46 21.68
C ASP A 860 -22.30 -18.23 20.80
N THR A 861 -21.07 -18.18 20.30
CA THR A 861 -20.56 -17.14 19.40
C THR A 861 -19.75 -17.77 18.27
N ILE A 862 -19.63 -17.10 17.13
CA ILE A 862 -18.72 -17.49 16.04
C ILE A 862 -17.40 -16.75 16.27
N VAL A 863 -16.26 -17.46 16.36
CA VAL A 863 -14.96 -16.80 16.35
C VAL A 863 -14.62 -16.33 14.95
N ARG A 864 -14.47 -15.00 14.79
CA ARG A 864 -14.21 -14.36 13.50
C ARG A 864 -12.72 -14.33 13.16
N PHE A 865 -12.06 -15.46 13.40
CA PHE A 865 -10.90 -15.87 12.61
C PHE A 865 -11.47 -16.45 11.32
N ASP A 866 -11.28 -15.76 10.21
CA ASP A 866 -11.93 -16.07 8.94
C ASP A 866 -11.04 -16.99 8.06
N THR A 867 -9.81 -17.27 8.52
CA THR A 867 -8.75 -17.99 7.78
C THR A 867 -7.82 -18.77 8.74
N ASP A 868 -7.11 -19.80 8.26
CA ASP A 868 -6.04 -20.47 9.04
C ASP A 868 -4.88 -19.51 9.39
N VAL A 869 -4.71 -18.46 8.59
CA VAL A 869 -3.68 -17.42 8.74
C VAL A 869 -4.02 -16.49 9.92
N ASP A 870 -5.29 -16.12 10.09
CA ASP A 870 -5.78 -15.36 11.25
C ASP A 870 -5.48 -16.09 12.58
N ILE A 871 -5.77 -17.40 12.62
CA ILE A 871 -5.51 -18.25 13.79
C ILE A 871 -4.00 -18.34 14.05
N SER A 872 -3.19 -18.37 12.99
CA SER A 872 -1.74 -18.35 13.08
C SER A 872 -1.23 -17.02 13.67
N TYR A 873 -1.78 -15.87 13.27
CA TYR A 873 -1.45 -14.57 13.88
C TYR A 873 -1.87 -14.52 15.36
N TYR A 874 -3.07 -14.97 15.71
CA TYR A 874 -3.53 -15.05 17.10
C TYR A 874 -2.59 -15.90 17.97
N ARG A 875 -2.18 -17.09 17.49
CA ARG A 875 -1.20 -17.97 18.18
C ARG A 875 0.18 -17.34 18.39
N HIS A 876 0.54 -16.29 17.64
CA HIS A 876 1.79 -15.53 17.83
C HIS A 876 1.60 -14.24 18.66
N GLY A 877 0.37 -13.92 19.08
CA GLY A 877 0.02 -12.66 19.75
C GLY A 877 -0.08 -11.46 18.80
N GLY A 878 -0.22 -11.69 17.48
CA GLY A 878 -0.31 -10.67 16.44
C GLY A 878 0.55 -10.97 15.22
N VAL A 879 0.26 -10.32 14.08
CA VAL A 879 1.00 -10.56 12.83
C VAL A 879 2.42 -10.00 12.86
N LEU A 880 2.68 -8.88 13.55
CA LEU A 880 4.04 -8.35 13.68
C LEU A 880 4.94 -9.34 14.45
N ASN A 881 4.40 -9.98 15.49
CA ASN A 881 5.09 -11.04 16.24
C ASN A 881 5.32 -12.29 15.38
N TYR A 882 4.38 -12.66 14.51
CA TYR A 882 4.55 -13.71 13.51
C TYR A 882 5.70 -13.40 12.55
N MET A 883 5.75 -12.18 11.97
CA MET A 883 6.81 -11.78 11.04
C MET A 883 8.19 -11.70 11.72
N LEU A 884 8.27 -11.20 12.96
CA LEU A 884 9.50 -11.26 13.78
C LEU A 884 9.96 -12.71 14.02
N THR A 885 9.03 -13.59 14.39
CA THR A 885 9.35 -15.01 14.64
C THR A 885 9.88 -15.67 13.38
N ALA A 886 9.28 -15.42 12.21
CA ALA A 886 9.79 -15.90 10.92
C ALA A 886 11.20 -15.38 10.60
N ALA A 887 11.45 -14.08 10.80
CA ALA A 887 12.76 -13.45 10.51
C ALA A 887 13.92 -14.00 11.37
N VAL A 888 13.64 -14.34 12.63
CA VAL A 888 14.61 -14.88 13.60
C VAL A 888 14.75 -16.41 13.50
N SER A 889 13.67 -17.15 13.21
CA SER A 889 13.66 -18.62 13.23
C SER A 889 14.57 -19.28 12.19
N VAL A 890 15.01 -18.53 11.16
CA VAL A 890 16.03 -18.98 10.19
C VAL A 890 17.37 -19.34 10.87
N LEU A 891 17.69 -18.78 12.06
CA LEU A 891 18.79 -19.27 12.88
C LEU A 891 18.38 -20.38 13.86
N VAL A 892 17.15 -20.34 14.39
CA VAL A 892 16.67 -21.31 15.39
C VAL A 892 16.55 -22.71 14.81
N GLY A 893 16.12 -22.86 13.56
CA GLY A 893 16.07 -24.17 12.88
C GLY A 893 17.44 -24.85 12.78
N LEU A 894 18.54 -24.09 12.74
CA LEU A 894 19.91 -24.63 12.75
C LEU A 894 20.37 -25.05 14.16
N MET A 895 19.83 -24.44 15.22
CA MET A 895 20.18 -24.75 16.62
C MET A 895 19.27 -25.82 17.25
N ALA A 896 18.00 -25.90 16.87
CA ALA A 896 17.11 -27.00 17.27
C ALA A 896 17.60 -28.38 16.75
N LEU A 897 18.37 -28.38 15.65
CA LEU A 897 19.10 -29.56 15.15
C LEU A 897 20.34 -29.95 15.99
N LEU A 898 20.77 -29.10 16.93
CA LEU A 898 21.87 -29.36 17.86
C LEU A 898 21.37 -29.76 19.27
N ASP A 899 20.26 -29.19 19.72
CA ASP A 899 19.72 -29.37 21.09
C ASP A 899 18.74 -30.56 21.25
N ALA A 900 18.48 -31.34 20.19
CA ALA A 900 17.59 -32.50 20.26
C ALA A 900 18.18 -33.64 21.14
N PRO A 901 17.49 -34.09 22.21
CA PRO A 901 18.04 -35.08 23.12
C PRO A 901 18.18 -36.47 22.46
N SER A 902 19.39 -37.01 22.49
CA SER A 902 19.68 -38.33 21.90
C SER A 902 19.18 -39.47 22.80
N PRO A 903 18.45 -40.46 22.26
CA PRO A 903 18.39 -41.78 22.86
C PRO A 903 19.80 -42.40 22.97
N ALA A 904 19.94 -43.36 23.87
CA ALA A 904 21.21 -43.96 24.31
C ALA A 904 22.22 -44.33 23.20
N GLY A 905 23.52 -44.14 23.47
CA GLY A 905 24.58 -44.91 22.78
C GLY A 905 25.81 -44.16 22.27
N GLY A 906 26.61 -43.55 23.16
CA GLY A 906 28.10 -43.53 23.12
C GLY A 906 28.91 -42.94 21.93
N VAL A 907 28.37 -42.81 20.71
CA VAL A 907 29.19 -42.68 19.48
C VAL A 907 28.84 -41.40 18.69
N LYS A 908 28.90 -40.23 19.34
CA LYS A 908 28.76 -38.91 18.67
C LYS A 908 29.77 -37.82 19.07
N MET A 909 30.52 -37.98 20.17
CA MET A 909 31.40 -36.90 20.67
C MET A 909 32.60 -36.56 19.78
N ASN A 910 33.14 -37.52 19.02
CA ASN A 910 34.30 -37.26 18.14
C ASN A 910 33.88 -36.57 16.84
N ALA A 911 32.83 -37.04 16.17
CA ALA A 911 32.28 -36.38 14.98
C ALA A 911 31.82 -34.93 15.26
N LEU A 912 31.26 -34.68 16.46
CA LEU A 912 30.89 -33.32 16.88
C LEU A 912 32.12 -32.44 17.13
N ARG A 913 33.22 -32.99 17.65
CA ARG A 913 34.51 -32.29 17.78
C ARG A 913 35.13 -31.94 16.42
N GLU A 914 35.02 -32.82 15.43
CA GLU A 914 35.53 -32.56 14.08
C GLU A 914 34.68 -31.52 13.33
N LEU A 915 33.35 -31.52 13.49
CA LEU A 915 32.50 -30.42 13.01
C LEU A 915 32.84 -29.08 13.69
N LEU A 916 33.06 -29.09 15.01
CA LEU A 916 33.45 -27.88 15.75
C LEU A 916 34.86 -27.39 15.36
N ALA A 917 35.79 -28.29 15.02
CA ALA A 917 37.08 -27.93 14.43
C ALA A 917 36.91 -27.19 13.09
N LEU A 918 36.06 -27.72 12.19
CA LEU A 918 35.73 -27.07 10.91
C LEU A 918 35.09 -25.68 11.09
N PHE A 919 34.15 -25.51 12.04
CA PHE A 919 33.52 -24.21 12.29
C PHE A 919 34.42 -23.21 13.05
N SER A 920 35.29 -23.68 13.96
CA SER A 920 36.22 -22.81 14.71
C SER A 920 37.32 -22.18 13.84
N CYS A 921 37.59 -22.74 12.66
CA CYS A 921 38.46 -22.12 11.66
C CYS A 921 37.79 -20.99 10.86
N LEU A 922 36.49 -20.71 11.08
CA LEU A 922 35.69 -19.74 10.34
C LEU A 922 35.18 -18.52 11.17
N PRO A 923 36.02 -17.91 12.03
CA PRO A 923 35.88 -16.46 12.24
C PRO A 923 37.22 -15.70 12.39
N ALA A 924 38.04 -15.62 11.33
CA ALA A 924 39.30 -14.84 11.37
C ALA A 924 39.56 -13.88 10.18
N GLN A 925 38.85 -14.01 9.05
CA GLN A 925 39.19 -13.24 7.83
C GLN A 925 38.15 -12.18 7.42
N TYR A 926 36.89 -12.29 7.85
CA TYR A 926 35.82 -11.37 7.41
C TYR A 926 35.77 -10.03 8.19
N PHE A 927 36.37 -9.95 9.37
CA PHE A 927 36.15 -8.83 10.31
C PHE A 927 37.12 -7.63 10.16
N PHE A 928 38.21 -7.77 9.40
CA PHE A 928 39.25 -6.73 9.27
C PHE A 928 39.11 -5.81 8.05
N MET A 929 38.13 -6.05 7.17
CA MET A 929 37.97 -5.37 5.86
C MET A 929 36.84 -4.31 5.80
N ARG A 930 36.27 -3.90 6.95
CA ARG A 930 35.14 -2.94 6.99
C ARG A 930 35.31 -1.69 7.89
N ARG A 931 36.53 -1.35 8.32
CA ARG A 931 36.84 -0.04 8.93
C ARG A 931 37.91 0.72 8.13
N LEU A 932 37.49 1.49 7.11
CA LEU A 932 37.95 2.87 6.78
C LEU A 932 37.57 3.31 5.35
N PRO A 933 36.41 3.97 5.15
CA PRO A 933 36.20 4.89 4.03
C PRO A 933 36.31 6.38 4.43
N ARG A 934 36.78 6.71 5.64
CA ARG A 934 37.29 8.07 5.96
C ARG A 934 38.73 8.31 5.49
N ALA A 935 39.47 7.27 5.10
CA ALA A 935 40.85 7.38 4.64
C ALA A 935 40.99 7.97 3.21
N ARG A 936 39.93 7.97 2.39
CA ARG A 936 39.99 8.43 0.99
C ARG A 936 40.31 9.93 0.89
N ARG A 937 39.53 10.77 1.56
CA ARG A 937 39.74 12.25 1.62
C ARG A 937 41.01 12.69 2.37
N VAL A 938 41.58 11.83 3.23
CA VAL A 938 42.87 12.12 3.89
C VAL A 938 44.04 11.80 2.95
N LEU A 939 43.96 10.70 2.19
CA LEU A 939 44.99 10.34 1.21
C LEU A 939 45.00 11.29 0.01
N GLU A 940 43.83 11.73 -0.45
CA GLU A 940 43.69 12.72 -1.54
C GLU A 940 44.28 14.09 -1.17
N HIS A 941 44.21 14.52 0.10
CA HIS A 941 44.88 15.75 0.56
C HIS A 941 46.39 15.59 0.84
N LEU A 942 46.86 14.41 1.29
CA LEU A 942 48.28 14.17 1.54
C LEU A 942 49.14 14.02 0.28
N ILE A 943 48.53 13.85 -0.90
CA ILE A 943 49.23 13.71 -2.18
C ILE A 943 49.49 15.06 -2.88
N CYS A 944 48.81 16.14 -2.47
CA CYS A 944 48.91 17.46 -3.11
C CYS A 944 49.82 18.47 -2.38
N ALA A 945 50.59 18.03 -1.36
CA ALA A 945 51.34 18.93 -0.48
C ALA A 945 52.71 18.38 -0.04
N ALA A 946 53.69 18.36 -0.95
CA ALA A 946 55.12 18.67 -0.67
C ALA A 946 56.02 18.40 -1.89
N SER A 947 56.20 19.39 -2.76
CA SER A 947 57.37 19.42 -3.66
C SER A 947 57.82 20.85 -3.96
N VAL A 948 58.45 21.50 -2.97
CA VAL A 948 59.43 22.60 -3.10
C VAL A 948 60.06 22.82 -1.70
N LEU A 949 61.37 23.07 -1.66
CA LEU A 949 62.28 23.25 -0.49
C LEU A 949 62.92 22.00 0.14
N GLU A 950 64.16 21.71 -0.31
CA GLU A 950 65.43 21.88 0.43
C GLU A 950 65.38 21.85 2.00
N VAL A 951 66.33 21.25 2.73
CA VAL A 951 67.70 20.79 2.37
C VAL A 951 68.24 19.69 3.35
N THR A 952 69.43 19.14 3.06
CA THR A 952 70.26 18.17 3.85
C THR A 952 69.86 16.67 3.93
N ALA A 953 70.90 15.86 4.07
CA ALA A 953 71.00 14.41 4.34
C ALA A 953 72.39 14.16 4.99
N PRO A 954 72.84 12.94 5.36
CA PRO A 954 72.20 11.62 5.51
C PRO A 954 72.41 11.11 6.97
N PRO A 955 72.89 9.88 7.25
CA PRO A 955 72.38 8.51 6.99
C PRO A 955 71.69 7.93 8.26
N SER A 956 71.02 6.77 8.31
CA SER A 956 71.44 5.45 7.83
C SER A 956 70.27 4.45 7.75
N ALA A 957 70.47 3.30 7.09
CA ALA A 957 69.40 2.34 6.79
C ALA A 957 69.72 0.91 7.25
N GLN A 958 68.99 0.41 8.27
CA GLN A 958 69.00 -1.01 8.67
C GLN A 958 67.73 -1.41 9.46
N ALA A 959 66.57 -1.48 8.79
CA ALA A 959 65.31 -1.87 9.47
C ALA A 959 64.28 -2.64 8.62
N VAL A 960 64.21 -2.41 7.30
CA VAL A 960 63.01 -2.79 6.50
C VAL A 960 63.08 -4.20 5.87
N MET A 961 64.28 -4.75 5.62
CA MET A 961 64.43 -6.01 4.86
C MET A 961 64.04 -7.29 5.62
N SER A 962 63.74 -7.24 6.93
CA SER A 962 63.45 -8.44 7.74
C SER A 962 61.99 -8.92 7.67
N ARG A 963 61.04 -8.10 7.18
CA ARG A 963 59.59 -8.39 7.29
C ARG A 963 58.92 -8.96 6.03
N THR A 964 59.58 -8.96 4.87
CA THR A 964 59.05 -9.58 3.63
C THR A 964 59.46 -11.05 3.49
N ALA A 965 60.68 -11.42 3.93
CA ALA A 965 61.22 -12.78 3.84
C ALA A 965 60.57 -13.82 4.79
N SER A 966 59.58 -13.42 5.60
CA SER A 966 58.79 -14.30 6.48
C SER A 966 57.49 -14.76 5.81
N ARG A 967 56.78 -13.88 5.10
CA ARG A 967 55.46 -14.18 4.51
C ARG A 967 55.53 -15.19 3.35
N GLY A 968 56.54 -15.11 2.47
CA GLY A 968 56.73 -16.09 1.40
C GLY A 968 56.90 -17.53 1.90
N ARG A 969 57.64 -17.70 3.02
CA ARG A 969 57.82 -19.01 3.69
C ARG A 969 56.55 -19.54 4.36
N GLN A 970 55.53 -18.70 4.57
CA GLN A 970 54.26 -19.13 5.14
C GLN A 970 53.34 -19.73 4.07
N VAL A 971 53.27 -19.12 2.88
CA VAL A 971 52.51 -19.66 1.73
C VAL A 971 53.08 -21.01 1.28
N ALA A 972 54.42 -21.10 1.13
CA ALA A 972 55.08 -22.36 0.76
C ALA A 972 54.80 -23.51 1.75
N ARG A 973 54.68 -23.20 3.05
CA ARG A 973 54.30 -24.19 4.08
C ARG A 973 52.85 -24.65 3.97
N CYS A 974 51.92 -23.75 3.62
CA CYS A 974 50.53 -24.13 3.34
C CYS A 974 50.43 -25.05 2.11
N CYS A 975 51.13 -24.74 1.02
CA CYS A 975 51.18 -25.60 -0.17
C CYS A 975 51.80 -26.97 0.13
N ALA A 976 52.90 -27.02 0.90
CA ALA A 976 53.52 -28.28 1.31
C ALA A 976 52.59 -29.14 2.19
N ALA A 977 51.85 -28.52 3.13
CA ALA A 977 50.86 -29.23 3.95
C ALA A 977 49.70 -29.78 3.12
N TYR A 978 49.23 -29.03 2.10
CA TYR A 978 48.18 -29.49 1.20
C TYR A 978 48.67 -30.63 0.28
N ALA A 979 49.90 -30.55 -0.24
CA ALA A 979 50.52 -31.63 -0.99
C ALA A 979 50.67 -32.91 -0.16
N LEU A 980 51.02 -32.78 1.13
CA LEU A 980 51.07 -33.90 2.06
C LEU A 980 49.68 -34.53 2.27
N LEU A 981 48.63 -33.71 2.38
CA LEU A 981 47.25 -34.18 2.51
C LEU A 981 46.79 -34.93 1.24
N THR A 982 47.11 -34.41 0.04
CA THR A 982 46.82 -35.07 -1.24
C THR A 982 47.60 -36.38 -1.39
N ALA A 983 48.86 -36.43 -0.94
CA ALA A 983 49.65 -37.66 -0.93
C ALA A 983 49.06 -38.73 0.01
N VAL A 984 48.55 -38.34 1.17
CA VAL A 984 47.84 -39.24 2.10
C VAL A 984 46.54 -39.77 1.47
N VAL A 985 45.76 -38.92 0.79
CA VAL A 985 44.55 -39.36 0.07
C VAL A 985 44.91 -40.35 -1.06
N ASN A 986 45.99 -40.12 -1.81
CA ASN A 986 46.44 -41.05 -2.84
C ASN A 986 46.97 -42.38 -2.25
N LEU A 987 47.67 -42.38 -1.11
CA LEU A 987 48.09 -43.60 -0.42
C LEU A 987 46.89 -44.47 0.03
N CYS A 988 45.74 -43.86 0.32
CA CYS A 988 44.51 -44.57 0.67
C CYS A 988 43.75 -45.14 -0.55
N VAL A 989 44.18 -44.83 -1.78
CA VAL A 989 43.50 -45.23 -3.03
C VAL A 989 44.39 -46.10 -3.93
N LEU A 990 45.72 -45.99 -3.82
CA LEU A 990 46.70 -46.69 -4.65
C LEU A 990 47.72 -47.47 -3.81
N MET A 991 47.34 -48.69 -3.41
CA MET A 991 48.26 -49.76 -3.03
C MET A 991 48.43 -50.72 -4.24
N PRO A 992 49.64 -51.20 -4.57
CA PRO A 992 49.81 -52.26 -5.57
C PRO A 992 49.21 -53.60 -5.13
N ASP A 993 48.90 -54.47 -6.10
CA ASP A 993 48.46 -55.84 -5.83
C ASP A 993 49.60 -56.71 -5.26
N ASP A 994 49.54 -56.99 -3.96
CA ASP A 994 50.22 -58.12 -3.33
C ASP A 994 49.40 -58.65 -2.13
N GLY A 995 48.35 -59.43 -2.43
CA GLY A 995 47.85 -60.51 -1.56
C GLY A 995 47.38 -60.20 -0.13
N GLY A 996 46.57 -59.17 0.15
CA GLY A 996 45.97 -59.04 1.50
C GLY A 996 44.89 -57.98 1.75
N THR A 997 43.63 -58.42 1.98
CA THR A 997 42.52 -57.68 2.65
C THR A 997 42.09 -56.29 2.13
N ARG A 998 40.90 -56.23 1.51
CA ARG A 998 40.19 -54.97 1.17
C ARG A 998 39.50 -54.36 2.41
N VAL A 999 39.97 -53.22 2.91
CA VAL A 999 39.42 -52.58 4.13
C VAL A 999 38.05 -51.91 3.90
N VAL A 1000 37.87 -51.19 2.78
CA VAL A 1000 36.56 -50.59 2.40
C VAL A 1000 35.51 -51.69 2.10
N GLU A 1001 36.00 -52.91 1.85
CA GLU A 1001 35.33 -54.21 1.93
C GLU A 1001 34.17 -54.25 2.95
N GLN A 1002 34.50 -53.95 4.21
CA GLN A 1002 33.73 -54.42 5.36
C GLN A 1002 32.88 -53.33 6.04
N LEU A 1003 32.80 -52.13 5.46
CA LEU A 1003 31.97 -51.03 5.98
C LEU A 1003 30.49 -51.19 5.59
N PRO A 1004 29.54 -51.03 6.54
CA PRO A 1004 28.11 -50.97 6.24
C PRO A 1004 27.76 -49.89 5.19
N SER A 1005 26.70 -50.12 4.41
CA SER A 1005 26.34 -49.29 3.26
C SER A 1005 26.20 -47.78 3.54
N PRO A 1006 25.69 -47.29 4.70
CA PRO A 1006 25.66 -45.85 4.97
C PRO A 1006 27.06 -45.24 5.15
N LEU A 1007 28.00 -45.99 5.71
CA LEU A 1007 29.38 -45.55 5.96
C LEU A 1007 30.21 -45.53 4.66
N ARG A 1008 30.02 -46.52 3.77
CA ARG A 1008 30.57 -46.46 2.40
C ARG A 1008 30.09 -45.21 1.66
N LEU A 1009 28.79 -44.91 1.72
CA LEU A 1009 28.21 -43.74 1.07
C LEU A 1009 28.74 -42.42 1.67
N ALA A 1010 28.83 -42.34 3.01
CA ALA A 1010 29.39 -41.16 3.69
C ALA A 1010 30.87 -40.91 3.31
N ALA A 1011 31.69 -41.98 3.22
CA ALA A 1011 33.08 -41.86 2.78
C ALA A 1011 33.20 -41.37 1.33
N LEU A 1012 32.38 -41.89 0.40
CA LEU A 1012 32.33 -41.42 -0.98
C LEU A 1012 31.85 -39.96 -1.11
N VAL A 1013 30.87 -39.55 -0.30
CA VAL A 1013 30.38 -38.16 -0.27
C VAL A 1013 31.45 -37.21 0.30
N ALA A 1014 32.15 -37.62 1.37
CA ALA A 1014 33.27 -36.85 1.93
C ALA A 1014 34.42 -36.68 0.91
N ALA A 1015 34.79 -37.74 0.20
CA ALA A 1015 35.79 -37.68 -0.88
C ALA A 1015 35.34 -36.73 -2.01
N LYS A 1016 34.08 -36.82 -2.46
CA LYS A 1016 33.53 -35.90 -3.48
C LYS A 1016 33.50 -34.45 -3.01
N MET A 1017 33.17 -34.18 -1.74
CA MET A 1017 33.24 -32.84 -1.16
C MET A 1017 34.67 -32.32 -1.08
N ALA A 1018 35.66 -33.15 -0.69
CA ALA A 1018 37.06 -32.75 -0.65
C ALA A 1018 37.58 -32.33 -2.04
N VAL A 1019 37.26 -33.11 -3.09
CA VAL A 1019 37.62 -32.76 -4.49
C VAL A 1019 36.90 -31.48 -4.94
N ALA A 1020 35.60 -31.34 -4.67
CA ALA A 1020 34.84 -30.14 -5.03
C ALA A 1020 35.38 -28.87 -4.34
N VAL A 1021 35.76 -28.95 -3.07
CA VAL A 1021 36.37 -27.84 -2.31
C VAL A 1021 37.76 -27.51 -2.84
N ALA A 1022 38.55 -28.50 -3.24
CA ALA A 1022 39.86 -28.26 -3.87
C ALA A 1022 39.70 -27.53 -5.22
N VAL A 1023 38.82 -28.01 -6.10
CA VAL A 1023 38.53 -27.37 -7.40
C VAL A 1023 38.00 -25.94 -7.22
N ALA A 1024 37.06 -25.72 -6.29
CA ALA A 1024 36.55 -24.38 -5.98
C ALA A 1024 37.65 -23.44 -5.45
N SER A 1025 38.56 -23.95 -4.61
CA SER A 1025 39.70 -23.19 -4.08
C SER A 1025 40.69 -22.81 -5.18
N CYS A 1026 41.00 -23.73 -6.09
CA CYS A 1026 41.83 -23.46 -7.27
C CYS A 1026 41.19 -22.43 -8.20
N LEU A 1027 39.88 -22.48 -8.44
CA LEU A 1027 39.16 -21.49 -9.24
C LEU A 1027 39.18 -20.11 -8.58
N VAL A 1028 38.92 -20.01 -7.27
CA VAL A 1028 39.00 -18.73 -6.54
C VAL A 1028 40.42 -18.15 -6.61
N ALA A 1029 41.46 -18.97 -6.44
CA ALA A 1029 42.85 -18.52 -6.59
C ALA A 1029 43.16 -18.03 -8.01
N PHE A 1030 42.72 -18.76 -9.05
CA PHE A 1030 42.89 -18.41 -10.45
C PHE A 1030 42.20 -17.07 -10.80
N TYR A 1031 40.91 -16.93 -10.46
CA TYR A 1031 40.17 -15.68 -10.70
C TYR A 1031 40.73 -14.49 -9.90
N THR A 1032 41.25 -14.70 -8.69
CA THR A 1032 41.92 -13.64 -7.91
C THR A 1032 43.21 -13.19 -8.60
N CYS A 1033 44.02 -14.13 -9.10
CA CYS A 1033 45.23 -13.80 -9.86
C CYS A 1033 44.90 -13.10 -11.19
N TYR A 1034 43.87 -13.55 -11.90
CA TYR A 1034 43.40 -12.93 -13.14
C TYR A 1034 42.88 -11.50 -12.93
N ALA A 1035 42.12 -11.26 -11.85
CA ALA A 1035 41.66 -9.92 -11.49
C ALA A 1035 42.83 -8.97 -11.15
N LEU A 1036 43.86 -9.46 -10.44
CA LEU A 1036 45.07 -8.69 -10.16
C LEU A 1036 45.88 -8.39 -11.42
N LEU A 1037 45.95 -9.34 -12.37
CA LEU A 1037 46.52 -9.12 -13.71
C LEU A 1037 45.74 -8.05 -14.49
N LEU A 1038 44.41 -8.06 -14.45
CA LEU A 1038 43.56 -7.05 -15.10
C LEU A 1038 43.78 -5.64 -14.52
N VAL A 1039 43.91 -5.53 -13.20
CA VAL A 1039 44.24 -4.27 -12.51
C VAL A 1039 45.66 -3.80 -12.86
N ALA A 1040 46.64 -4.72 -12.96
CA ALA A 1040 47.99 -4.37 -13.39
C ALA A 1040 48.04 -3.88 -14.85
N TYR A 1041 47.33 -4.56 -15.77
CA TYR A 1041 47.25 -4.15 -17.18
C TYR A 1041 46.52 -2.82 -17.38
N THR A 1042 45.41 -2.58 -16.68
CA THR A 1042 44.69 -1.30 -16.78
C THR A 1042 45.48 -0.13 -16.17
N ALA A 1043 46.20 -0.36 -15.07
CA ALA A 1043 47.14 0.62 -14.52
C ALA A 1043 48.32 0.91 -15.47
N ALA A 1044 48.88 -0.12 -16.12
CA ALA A 1044 49.94 0.04 -17.12
C ALA A 1044 49.46 0.81 -18.36
N ALA A 1045 48.27 0.51 -18.87
CA ALA A 1045 47.66 1.23 -19.99
C ALA A 1045 47.40 2.71 -19.67
N ALA A 1046 46.91 3.02 -18.45
CA ALA A 1046 46.75 4.39 -17.99
C ALA A 1046 48.09 5.14 -17.88
N LEU A 1047 49.15 4.48 -17.40
CA LEU A 1047 50.50 5.08 -17.39
C LEU A 1047 51.07 5.29 -18.80
N LEU A 1048 50.86 4.35 -19.73
CA LEU A 1048 51.29 4.49 -21.13
C LEU A 1048 50.62 5.69 -21.80
N SER A 1049 49.30 5.86 -21.64
CA SER A 1049 48.57 7.04 -22.13
C SER A 1049 49.11 8.34 -21.54
N ALA A 1050 49.46 8.36 -20.24
CA ALA A 1050 50.04 9.53 -19.59
C ALA A 1050 51.49 9.83 -20.08
N VAL A 1051 52.24 8.81 -20.49
CA VAL A 1051 53.57 8.98 -21.09
C VAL A 1051 53.49 9.50 -22.53
N GLU A 1052 52.52 9.06 -23.33
CA GLU A 1052 52.30 9.60 -24.69
C GLU A 1052 51.93 11.09 -24.68
N ASP A 1053 51.05 11.53 -23.76
CA ASP A 1053 50.72 12.95 -23.61
C ASP A 1053 51.88 13.79 -23.06
N CYS A 1054 52.77 13.19 -22.26
CA CYS A 1054 54.03 13.82 -21.86
C CYS A 1054 55.02 13.96 -23.04
N ALA A 1055 55.07 12.99 -23.95
CA ALA A 1055 55.98 12.98 -25.10
C ALA A 1055 55.64 14.06 -26.16
N ARG A 1056 54.40 14.56 -26.17
CA ARG A 1056 53.92 15.59 -27.12
C ARG A 1056 54.27 17.03 -26.73
N ARG A 1057 55.03 17.27 -25.66
CA ARG A 1057 55.39 18.62 -25.17
C ARG A 1057 56.92 18.81 -25.13
N PRO A 1058 57.48 19.91 -25.67
CA PRO A 1058 58.91 20.16 -25.64
C PRO A 1058 59.36 20.56 -24.22
N ALA A 1059 60.02 19.64 -23.50
CA ALA A 1059 60.55 19.87 -22.15
C ALA A 1059 61.91 19.18 -21.94
N GLY A 1060 62.77 19.82 -21.15
CA GLY A 1060 64.20 19.50 -21.05
C GLY A 1060 64.58 18.24 -20.24
N PRO A 1061 65.90 17.97 -20.08
CA PRO A 1061 66.45 16.66 -19.75
C PRO A 1061 66.16 16.10 -18.35
N ARG A 1062 65.37 16.79 -17.50
CA ARG A 1062 64.94 16.24 -16.20
C ARG A 1062 63.77 15.25 -16.32
N ASN A 1063 62.88 15.38 -17.31
CA ASN A 1063 61.68 14.53 -17.42
C ASN A 1063 62.00 13.07 -17.82
N LEU A 1064 63.01 12.85 -18.67
CA LEU A 1064 63.41 11.53 -19.15
C LEU A 1064 63.74 10.54 -18.00
N ARG A 1065 64.35 11.01 -16.90
CA ARG A 1065 64.66 10.14 -15.75
C ARG A 1065 63.41 9.64 -15.01
N ALA A 1066 62.38 10.48 -14.90
CA ALA A 1066 61.11 10.08 -14.28
C ALA A 1066 60.37 9.04 -15.14
N VAL A 1067 60.32 9.26 -16.46
CA VAL A 1067 59.73 8.31 -17.42
C VAL A 1067 60.45 6.96 -17.37
N CYS A 1068 61.79 6.94 -17.43
CA CYS A 1068 62.56 5.69 -17.35
C CYS A 1068 62.37 4.95 -16.01
N TRP A 1069 62.25 5.67 -14.88
CA TRP A 1069 62.00 5.05 -13.57
C TRP A 1069 60.60 4.41 -13.50
N ALA A 1070 59.57 5.10 -14.02
CA ALA A 1070 58.22 4.54 -14.13
C ALA A 1070 58.20 3.31 -15.05
N HIS A 1071 58.85 3.37 -16.22
CA HIS A 1071 58.94 2.27 -17.17
C HIS A 1071 59.60 1.03 -16.54
N SER A 1072 60.71 1.22 -15.80
CA SER A 1072 61.40 0.16 -15.06
C SER A 1072 60.50 -0.49 -14.00
N LYS A 1073 59.69 0.30 -13.28
CA LYS A 1073 58.75 -0.21 -12.28
C LYS A 1073 57.59 -1.00 -12.88
N VAL A 1074 57.05 -0.56 -14.02
CA VAL A 1074 56.00 -1.30 -14.74
C VAL A 1074 56.55 -2.62 -15.28
N LEU A 1075 57.74 -2.62 -15.89
CA LEU A 1075 58.39 -3.85 -16.38
C LEU A 1075 58.65 -4.86 -15.26
N MET A 1076 59.09 -4.42 -14.07
CA MET A 1076 59.20 -5.30 -12.90
C MET A 1076 57.85 -5.89 -12.45
N GLY A 1077 56.79 -5.08 -12.43
CA GLY A 1077 55.44 -5.55 -12.05
C GLY A 1077 54.89 -6.60 -13.02
N VAL A 1078 55.00 -6.35 -14.33
CA VAL A 1078 54.58 -7.30 -15.37
C VAL A 1078 55.44 -8.57 -15.32
N SER A 1079 56.76 -8.45 -15.14
CA SER A 1079 57.66 -9.61 -15.01
C SER A 1079 57.33 -10.50 -13.80
N MET A 1080 56.96 -9.91 -12.65
CA MET A 1080 56.53 -10.72 -11.49
C MET A 1080 55.17 -11.39 -11.72
N ALA A 1081 54.21 -10.71 -12.36
CA ALA A 1081 52.90 -11.29 -12.67
C ALA A 1081 53.00 -12.43 -13.68
N ASP A 1082 53.83 -12.27 -14.72
CA ASP A 1082 54.09 -13.28 -15.75
C ASP A 1082 54.83 -14.51 -15.17
N ALA A 1083 55.80 -14.32 -14.28
CA ALA A 1083 56.43 -15.41 -13.54
C ALA A 1083 55.42 -16.20 -12.70
N MET A 1084 54.58 -15.51 -11.91
CA MET A 1084 53.54 -16.17 -11.10
C MET A 1084 52.53 -16.93 -11.96
N PHE A 1085 52.15 -16.41 -13.14
CA PHE A 1085 51.25 -17.11 -14.05
C PHE A 1085 51.92 -18.37 -14.64
N ARG A 1086 53.21 -18.27 -14.99
CA ARG A 1086 54.04 -19.37 -15.50
C ARG A 1086 54.20 -20.53 -14.51
N ASP A 1087 54.26 -20.23 -13.21
CA ASP A 1087 54.36 -21.23 -12.14
C ASP A 1087 53.00 -21.86 -11.76
N LEU A 1088 51.90 -21.09 -11.83
CA LEU A 1088 50.56 -21.55 -11.43
C LEU A 1088 49.79 -22.28 -12.54
N TYR A 1089 49.98 -21.89 -13.81
CA TYR A 1089 49.26 -22.46 -14.95
C TYR A 1089 49.48 -23.98 -15.13
N PRO A 1090 50.71 -24.54 -14.99
CA PRO A 1090 50.92 -25.99 -15.05
C PRO A 1090 50.16 -26.75 -13.95
N LEU A 1091 50.07 -26.19 -12.75
CA LEU A 1091 49.37 -26.80 -11.62
C LEU A 1091 47.85 -26.83 -11.85
N TYR A 1092 47.30 -25.75 -12.41
CA TYR A 1092 45.89 -25.66 -12.81
C TYR A 1092 45.55 -26.66 -13.92
N MET A 1093 46.40 -26.77 -14.95
CA MET A 1093 46.24 -27.76 -16.03
C MET A 1093 46.36 -29.20 -15.51
N PHE A 1094 47.28 -29.48 -14.57
CA PHE A 1094 47.41 -30.81 -13.97
C PHE A 1094 46.14 -31.24 -13.22
N VAL A 1095 45.52 -30.34 -12.45
CA VAL A 1095 44.25 -30.62 -11.76
C VAL A 1095 43.12 -30.90 -12.76
N ILE A 1096 43.00 -30.10 -13.84
CA ILE A 1096 41.95 -30.31 -14.85
C ILE A 1096 42.16 -31.62 -15.63
N LEU A 1097 43.39 -31.93 -16.04
CA LEU A 1097 43.72 -33.17 -16.76
C LEU A 1097 43.61 -34.43 -15.88
N SER A 1098 43.59 -34.28 -14.55
CA SER A 1098 43.39 -35.39 -13.61
C SER A 1098 41.92 -35.80 -13.43
N LEU A 1099 40.96 -34.91 -13.70
CA LEU A 1099 39.54 -35.16 -13.45
C LEU A 1099 38.96 -36.37 -14.23
N PRO A 1100 39.24 -36.57 -15.54
CA PRO A 1100 38.68 -37.70 -16.29
C PRO A 1100 39.10 -39.09 -15.79
N LEU A 1101 40.28 -39.20 -15.17
CA LEU A 1101 40.78 -40.46 -14.59
C LEU A 1101 39.95 -40.91 -13.38
N VAL A 1102 39.38 -39.97 -12.63
CA VAL A 1102 38.55 -40.26 -11.44
C VAL A 1102 37.19 -40.83 -11.84
N ASP A 1103 36.52 -40.23 -12.85
CA ASP A 1103 35.23 -40.75 -13.33
C ASP A 1103 35.37 -42.08 -14.09
N THR A 1104 36.48 -42.28 -14.83
CA THR A 1104 36.73 -43.54 -15.55
C THR A 1104 36.89 -44.73 -14.59
N ALA A 1105 37.55 -44.52 -13.43
CA ALA A 1105 37.69 -45.56 -12.40
C ALA A 1105 36.35 -45.90 -11.71
N LEU A 1106 35.39 -44.98 -11.67
CA LEU A 1106 34.10 -45.17 -11.00
C LEU A 1106 33.08 -45.97 -11.83
N PHE A 1107 33.22 -46.02 -13.17
CA PHE A 1107 32.33 -46.83 -14.00
C PHE A 1107 32.50 -48.34 -13.80
N VAL A 1108 33.68 -48.79 -13.39
CA VAL A 1108 34.00 -50.23 -13.21
C VAL A 1108 33.43 -50.80 -11.89
N SER A 1109 33.01 -49.96 -10.93
CA SER A 1109 32.48 -50.43 -9.64
C SER A 1109 30.95 -50.64 -9.62
N LYS A 1110 30.29 -50.58 -10.77
CA LYS A 1110 28.90 -51.06 -10.96
C LYS A 1110 28.92 -52.15 -12.02
N GLY A 1111 28.26 -53.27 -11.75
CA GLY A 1111 28.23 -54.45 -12.63
C GLY A 1111 27.33 -54.32 -13.86
N GLU A 1112 27.45 -53.23 -14.62
CA GLU A 1112 26.73 -52.97 -15.88
C GLU A 1112 27.72 -53.08 -17.06
N ALA A 1113 28.39 -54.22 -17.16
CA ALA A 1113 29.28 -54.54 -18.27
C ALA A 1113 28.49 -55.13 -19.44
N ASP A 1114 27.89 -54.26 -20.28
CA ASP A 1114 27.60 -54.51 -21.71
C ASP A 1114 26.90 -53.29 -22.36
N LEU A 1115 27.66 -52.23 -22.72
CA LEU A 1115 27.29 -51.26 -23.80
C LEU A 1115 28.34 -50.17 -24.15
N ILE A 1116 29.66 -50.42 -24.04
CA ILE A 1116 30.67 -49.51 -24.63
C ILE A 1116 31.68 -50.29 -25.47
N THR A 1117 31.58 -50.15 -26.80
CA THR A 1117 32.59 -50.61 -27.77
C THR A 1117 33.72 -49.57 -27.95
N PRO A 1118 34.95 -49.99 -28.31
CA PRO A 1118 36.14 -49.12 -28.24
C PRO A 1118 36.21 -48.10 -29.40
N ALA A 1119 35.58 -46.93 -29.25
CA ALA A 1119 35.51 -45.92 -30.32
C ALA A 1119 35.59 -44.43 -29.89
N THR A 1120 36.01 -44.08 -28.66
CA THR A 1120 36.11 -42.67 -28.22
C THR A 1120 37.27 -42.31 -27.27
N ILE A 1121 38.45 -42.90 -27.49
CA ILE A 1121 39.74 -42.34 -27.02
C ILE A 1121 40.69 -42.36 -28.22
N PRO A 1122 40.80 -41.27 -29.01
CA PRO A 1122 41.70 -40.17 -28.61
C PRO A 1122 41.33 -38.75 -29.16
N ALA A 1123 41.08 -37.76 -28.30
CA ALA A 1123 40.79 -36.38 -28.76
C ALA A 1123 41.20 -35.22 -27.81
N VAL A 1124 42.06 -35.45 -26.81
CA VAL A 1124 42.35 -34.45 -25.74
C VAL A 1124 43.82 -33.97 -25.75
N LEU A 1125 44.63 -34.38 -26.72
CA LEU A 1125 46.09 -34.15 -26.74
C LEU A 1125 46.62 -33.47 -28.02
N ALA A 1126 45.84 -32.54 -28.58
CA ALA A 1126 46.25 -31.75 -29.75
C ALA A 1126 45.89 -30.26 -29.63
N VAL A 1127 46.82 -29.41 -30.09
CA VAL A 1127 46.71 -27.95 -30.31
C VAL A 1127 46.51 -27.06 -29.07
N PHE A 1128 47.62 -26.44 -28.66
CA PHE A 1128 47.68 -25.07 -28.17
C PHE A 1128 48.98 -24.43 -28.72
N VAL A 1129 49.03 -23.09 -28.85
CA VAL A 1129 50.23 -22.28 -29.25
C VAL A 1129 50.59 -22.37 -30.77
N PRO A 1130 50.89 -21.27 -31.52
CA PRO A 1130 50.62 -19.83 -31.28
C PRO A 1130 50.28 -18.90 -32.51
N ILE A 1131 50.00 -17.62 -32.20
CA ILE A 1131 50.51 -16.37 -32.87
C ILE A 1131 49.85 -15.75 -34.15
N CYS A 1132 49.29 -14.55 -33.93
CA CYS A 1132 49.41 -13.27 -34.71
C CYS A 1132 48.70 -12.94 -36.05
N LEU A 1133 48.47 -11.60 -36.14
CA LEU A 1133 48.41 -10.69 -37.32
C LEU A 1133 47.15 -10.61 -38.21
N SER A 1134 46.65 -9.35 -38.33
CA SER A 1134 45.74 -8.81 -39.37
C SER A 1134 44.34 -9.47 -39.51
N GLY A 1135 43.33 -8.82 -40.09
CA GLY A 1135 43.21 -7.42 -40.53
C GLY A 1135 42.15 -7.24 -41.64
N GLN A 1136 41.79 -5.98 -41.90
CA GLN A 1136 40.90 -5.52 -42.98
C GLN A 1136 39.38 -5.82 -42.89
N ARG A 1137 38.65 -5.03 -43.70
CA ARG A 1137 37.21 -5.10 -44.00
C ARG A 1137 36.98 -6.01 -45.21
N VAL A 1138 35.75 -6.50 -45.41
CA VAL A 1138 34.93 -6.43 -46.65
C VAL A 1138 33.70 -7.33 -46.40
N GLN A 1139 32.45 -6.86 -46.39
CA GLN A 1139 31.60 -6.25 -47.43
C GLN A 1139 30.83 -7.25 -48.31
N ASP A 1140 29.51 -7.25 -48.15
CA ASP A 1140 28.46 -7.37 -49.19
C ASP A 1140 28.24 -8.66 -50.03
N THR A 1141 27.09 -8.63 -50.72
CA THR A 1141 26.50 -9.59 -51.69
C THR A 1141 25.99 -10.93 -51.12
N SER A 1142 24.73 -11.37 -51.26
CA SER A 1142 23.52 -11.05 -52.08
C SER A 1142 23.26 -11.94 -53.32
N THR A 1143 21.98 -12.01 -53.72
CA THR A 1143 21.38 -12.84 -54.82
C THR A 1143 21.34 -14.36 -54.54
N ALA A 1144 20.44 -15.18 -55.11
CA ALA A 1144 19.27 -14.98 -56.00
C ALA A 1144 18.15 -15.98 -55.57
N ALA A 1145 16.85 -15.69 -55.52
CA ALA A 1145 15.85 -15.29 -56.54
C ALA A 1145 15.23 -16.44 -57.35
N CYS A 1146 13.89 -16.64 -57.21
CA CYS A 1146 12.92 -17.26 -58.14
C CYS A 1146 11.54 -17.41 -57.45
N TRP A 1147 10.38 -17.46 -58.11
CA TRP A 1147 9.74 -16.55 -59.10
C TRP A 1147 8.25 -16.96 -59.25
N GLY A 1148 7.33 -16.03 -59.55
CA GLY A 1148 5.88 -16.27 -59.75
C GLY A 1148 4.99 -15.33 -58.90
N PHE A 1149 4.36 -14.25 -59.38
CA PHE A 1149 3.35 -14.04 -60.46
C PHE A 1149 2.01 -14.77 -60.21
N TYR A 1150 0.80 -14.18 -60.30
CA TYR A 1150 0.24 -12.83 -60.68
C TYR A 1150 -0.70 -12.33 -59.53
N CYS A 1151 -0.85 -11.05 -59.14
CA CYS A 1151 -1.54 -9.89 -59.77
C CYS A 1151 -3.02 -10.16 -60.20
N GLY A 1152 -4.04 -9.31 -59.95
CA GLY A 1152 -4.09 -7.87 -59.60
C GLY A 1152 -5.45 -7.37 -58.97
N PRO A 1153 -5.85 -6.07 -59.10
CA PRO A 1153 -6.60 -5.36 -58.02
C PRO A 1153 -7.84 -4.47 -58.37
N TRP A 1154 -8.63 -4.08 -57.34
CA TRP A 1154 -9.48 -2.85 -57.21
C TRP A 1154 -10.69 -2.67 -58.20
N PRO A 1155 -11.58 -1.64 -58.08
CA PRO A 1155 -12.25 -0.99 -56.93
C PRO A 1155 -13.79 -0.72 -57.15
N GLU A 1156 -14.35 0.32 -56.48
CA GLU A 1156 -15.50 1.18 -56.87
C GLU A 1156 -16.96 0.94 -56.41
N GLU A 1157 -17.84 1.93 -56.73
CA GLU A 1157 -19.02 2.40 -55.97
C GLU A 1157 -20.40 1.78 -56.36
N GLY A 1158 -21.45 2.07 -55.56
CA GLY A 1158 -22.68 2.64 -56.16
C GLY A 1158 -24.08 2.13 -55.76
N ARG A 1159 -24.84 3.02 -55.09
CA ARG A 1159 -26.30 3.30 -55.23
C ARG A 1159 -27.40 2.27 -54.84
N GLN A 1160 -28.39 2.79 -54.10
CA GLN A 1160 -29.79 2.33 -53.99
C GLN A 1160 -30.59 2.67 -55.29
N PRO A 1161 -31.75 2.02 -55.63
CA PRO A 1161 -32.98 2.12 -54.81
C PRO A 1161 -34.03 0.97 -54.84
N ARG A 1162 -35.05 1.19 -54.00
CA ARG A 1162 -36.43 0.62 -53.87
C ARG A 1162 -37.08 0.14 -55.21
N GLN A 1163 -38.12 -0.71 -55.27
CA GLN A 1163 -39.28 -0.92 -54.37
C GLN A 1163 -40.19 -2.10 -54.83
N LEU A 1164 -41.26 -2.42 -54.04
CA LEU A 1164 -42.50 -3.19 -54.41
C LEU A 1164 -42.32 -4.72 -54.65
N ARG A 1165 -43.28 -5.65 -54.43
CA ARG A 1165 -44.54 -5.87 -53.65
C ARG A 1165 -45.14 -7.19 -54.25
N ALA A 1166 -46.07 -7.96 -53.67
CA ALA A 1166 -46.80 -7.96 -52.39
C ALA A 1166 -47.44 -9.35 -52.13
N GLN A 1167 -47.77 -9.65 -50.87
CA GLN A 1167 -49.03 -10.28 -50.35
C GLN A 1167 -48.90 -10.29 -48.81
N ALA A 1168 -49.75 -9.56 -48.05
CA ALA A 1168 -51.04 -10.00 -47.47
C ALA A 1168 -50.84 -11.03 -46.33
N MET A 1169 -51.28 -10.86 -45.07
CA MET A 1169 -52.11 -9.87 -44.32
C MET A 1169 -51.72 -9.97 -42.81
N ALA A 1170 -52.24 -9.30 -41.76
CA ALA A 1170 -52.98 -8.05 -41.42
C ALA A 1170 -53.17 -8.09 -39.86
N ALA A 1171 -53.55 -7.09 -39.04
CA ALA A 1171 -53.53 -5.60 -38.96
C ALA A 1171 -53.88 -5.25 -37.47
N ALA A 1172 -53.86 -4.05 -36.89
CA ALA A 1172 -53.63 -2.67 -37.35
C ALA A 1172 -52.80 -1.88 -36.28
N THR A 1173 -53.17 -0.64 -35.87
CA THR A 1173 -52.33 0.22 -34.98
C THR A 1173 -53.10 1.29 -34.17
N LYS A 1174 -52.49 1.74 -33.05
CA LYS A 1174 -52.58 3.08 -32.37
C LYS A 1174 -53.93 3.64 -31.85
N VAL A 1175 -53.91 4.09 -30.58
CA VAL A 1175 -54.63 5.28 -30.02
C VAL A 1175 -53.77 5.91 -28.89
N GLN A 1176 -53.98 7.19 -28.54
CA GLN A 1176 -53.30 7.94 -27.47
C GLN A 1176 -54.19 8.19 -26.22
N CYS A 1177 -53.57 8.71 -25.16
CA CYS A 1177 -54.10 9.44 -23.99
C CYS A 1177 -55.60 9.75 -23.89
N ILE A 1178 -56.17 9.62 -22.67
CA ILE A 1178 -56.81 10.71 -21.90
C ILE A 1178 -57.08 10.29 -20.44
N THR A 1179 -57.31 11.27 -19.56
CA THR A 1179 -57.48 11.18 -18.10
C THR A 1179 -58.88 10.75 -17.64
N MET A 1180 -59.01 10.34 -16.36
CA MET A 1180 -59.98 10.87 -15.37
C MET A 1180 -59.75 10.27 -13.96
N HIS A 1181 -60.28 10.91 -12.92
CA HIS A 1181 -60.14 10.54 -11.50
C HIS A 1181 -61.17 9.49 -11.02
N GLY A 1182 -60.93 8.85 -9.86
CA GLY A 1182 -61.99 8.15 -9.12
C GLY A 1182 -61.52 7.34 -7.88
N PHE A 1183 -61.88 7.82 -6.69
CA PHE A 1183 -61.74 7.26 -5.33
C PHE A 1183 -61.71 5.72 -5.14
N GLY A 1184 -60.99 5.25 -4.10
CA GLY A 1184 -61.07 3.88 -3.54
C GLY A 1184 -62.21 3.71 -2.50
N PRO A 1185 -62.11 2.85 -1.45
CA PRO A 1185 -60.97 2.03 -0.99
C PRO A 1185 -61.32 0.55 -0.62
N LEU A 1186 -60.36 -0.16 0.04
CA LEU A 1186 -60.47 -1.50 0.66
C LEU A 1186 -60.56 -2.70 -0.34
N ASP A 1187 -60.15 -3.94 0.00
CA ASP A 1187 -59.73 -4.53 1.28
C ASP A 1187 -58.45 -5.42 1.15
N ARG A 1188 -57.68 -5.59 2.25
CA ARG A 1188 -56.43 -6.36 2.34
C ARG A 1188 -56.62 -7.75 3.00
N ALA A 1189 -57.53 -8.59 2.51
CA ALA A 1189 -57.81 -9.92 3.11
C ALA A 1189 -57.57 -11.16 2.21
N ALA A 1190 -57.32 -10.99 0.91
CA ALA A 1190 -57.36 -12.09 -0.08
C ALA A 1190 -56.00 -12.78 -0.38
N CYS A 1191 -54.90 -12.03 -0.50
CA CYS A 1191 -53.63 -12.58 -1.04
C CYS A 1191 -52.88 -13.56 -0.11
N VAL A 1192 -53.30 -13.72 1.15
CA VAL A 1192 -52.55 -14.51 2.16
C VAL A 1192 -52.96 -16.00 2.18
N ARG A 1193 -53.94 -16.42 1.38
CA ARG A 1193 -54.47 -17.81 1.40
C ARG A 1193 -54.21 -18.67 0.15
N ALA A 1194 -53.41 -18.20 -0.81
CA ALA A 1194 -53.00 -18.98 -1.98
C ALA A 1194 -51.55 -19.53 -1.91
N ALA A 1195 -50.68 -18.96 -1.07
CA ALA A 1195 -49.26 -19.31 -1.02
C ALA A 1195 -48.93 -20.57 -0.19
N SER A 1196 -49.85 -21.04 0.65
CA SER A 1196 -49.60 -22.11 1.63
C SER A 1196 -49.57 -23.52 1.05
N THR A 1197 -50.10 -23.74 -0.17
CA THR A 1197 -50.18 -25.08 -0.78
C THR A 1197 -48.88 -25.48 -1.49
N TRP A 1198 -48.15 -24.53 -2.09
CA TRP A 1198 -46.86 -24.79 -2.75
C TRP A 1198 -45.74 -25.17 -1.77
N PHE A 1199 -45.74 -24.56 -0.58
CA PHE A 1199 -44.66 -24.76 0.41
C PHE A 1199 -44.54 -26.20 0.95
N ARG A 1200 -45.63 -27.00 0.90
CA ARG A 1200 -45.60 -28.41 1.33
C ARG A 1200 -45.08 -29.38 0.26
N PHE A 1201 -45.05 -28.99 -1.01
CA PHE A 1201 -44.48 -29.83 -2.07
C PHE A 1201 -42.95 -29.73 -2.09
N LEU A 1202 -42.39 -28.57 -1.74
CA LEU A 1202 -40.94 -28.33 -1.74
C LEU A 1202 -40.20 -29.06 -0.61
N GLN A 1203 -40.81 -29.24 0.57
CA GLN A 1203 -40.16 -29.94 1.70
C GLN A 1203 -39.99 -31.46 1.48
N ILE A 1204 -40.76 -32.07 0.57
CA ILE A 1204 -40.62 -33.51 0.25
C ILE A 1204 -39.45 -33.77 -0.71
N LEU A 1205 -39.02 -32.76 -1.48
CA LEU A 1205 -37.81 -32.83 -2.32
C LEU A 1205 -36.53 -32.48 -1.54
N LEU A 1206 -36.62 -31.71 -0.45
CA LEU A 1206 -35.51 -31.32 0.42
C LEU A 1206 -35.28 -32.28 1.61
N SER A 1207 -35.59 -33.56 1.42
CA SER A 1207 -35.30 -34.64 2.39
C SER A 1207 -34.63 -35.86 1.75
N LEU A 1208 -34.07 -35.70 0.54
CA LEU A 1208 -33.31 -36.72 -0.20
C LEU A 1208 -32.03 -36.16 -0.87
N GLN A 1209 -31.44 -35.09 -0.29
CA GLN A 1209 -30.08 -34.61 -0.56
C GLN A 1209 -29.48 -34.04 0.73
#